data_AF-A0A6C0K6I0-F1
#
_entry.id   AF-A0A6C0K6I0-F1
#
_cell.length_a   1.000
_cell.length_b   1.000
_cell.length_c   1.000
_cell.angle_alpha   90.00
_cell.angle_beta   90.00
_cell.angle_gamma   90.00
#
_symmetry.space_group_name_H-M   'P 1'
#
loop_
_entity.id
_entity.type
_entity.pdbx_description
1 polymer ?
#
loop_
_entity_poly.entity_id
_entity_poly.type
_entity_poly.pdbx_seq_one_letter_code
_entity_poly.pdbx_strand_id
1 'polypeptide(L)'
;MSLHLRDYQREATQEIIDSFEEHDRCLLKMWCGTGKTRVFFFHLLEQRLPLSVVVFPSLALVDQFRKDYLNNAQWKDHVCKFQVLVVCMYGTTDADDIERFIDDSDHRPKIIVVTYQSFHLVHNLEADLMIFDEAHHVVEDRVRDLVFSESEEKVVVKKMLFVTATPEKKNGIDMLDGICCGPVAYDYTYCQAVNEGVCNAFQVVPFAVAPRFEGENRVRNILPQLEKDANAVGHGRILTFHGLAEAESNSRSDVLRFVKTAQDHFKENSSVTVRGIKGSTAKEDRDRLLWEFESCPDNKMSLLASCNTMGEGVDTKTANKVVFFDPKTSHKSVAQAIGRVTRLQPGGVSEVHVIMDMDLEALQETQDSTTLTVEEKDATIREALGKSMCVTLNVFSWLKEEDPEYASMCLHYPNRFSSNEVHRNLERQGCVVEEEALTIEKMFGTETLEEAAEKQGGAIEVHNTSMETPIVRIGEGDVVARIAEGEEEGTYHEVMMEDDGGEQQVEPPRRKPFFRVPKGSDGFSVMWKVVADGMGRSLLEFDAGGITPSDKVDPTLIYVKKNDKSPPTNEKVKFTKNGVVHEICIGQFWANIKKGHNKDLRDRLLENDILKADYDKCQEKKEITPSDRVDATLIYVKKNDKSPPKEEKVKFTKNGVEHEICIGQFWANIKNGQSKNLRDRLLKNDILKADYDKCQEKKEHKPEIPITPSDRVDATLIYVKENKKSPPQDEKFTKNGVEHEICIGKFWSNIKNGHNKDLRDRLLENDILKADYDKCQEKKEITPSDKVDATLIYVKKNKKSPPQDEKVKFTKKGVEHEIYIGKFWSKIKQGQNKDLRDRLLENDILKADYDKCQEKKEQKKSSTSNSAPPRISLPQDQQQPPLLSSDELVSPRAPLPPCTIETDSATMTMKQWHQKAFTMRSERLASIFSQDPQRWHAYHQTREQTTHDYDPLDRVVQEMKALKHRKTKTVADLGCGTGKLARELGSNKKFDIKSLDFVALPDQPESYACDISRCDILEDNSVNIAVLCLALWGTNLEDTLRSAYRILETNGVLYLVEPTRRWTVDAREPVQSLLDLVTSIGFQVVTSEFQADDRFLKFAFFKLLKNA
;
A
#
# COMPACT_ATOMS: atom_id res chain seq x y z
N MET A 1 26.13 30.73 -16.38
CA MET A 1 25.21 31.52 -15.53
C MET A 1 25.90 31.74 -14.20
N SER A 2 25.85 32.94 -13.62
CA SER A 2 26.30 33.16 -12.24
C SER A 2 25.30 32.52 -11.28
N LEU A 3 25.74 31.56 -10.47
CA LEU A 3 24.86 30.71 -9.67
C LEU A 3 24.58 31.33 -8.29
N HIS A 4 23.83 32.42 -8.31
CA HIS A 4 23.21 33.01 -7.12
C HIS A 4 22.16 32.05 -6.53
N LEU A 5 21.84 32.25 -5.25
CA LEU A 5 20.63 31.72 -4.61
C LEU A 5 19.38 32.27 -5.34
N ARG A 6 18.33 31.45 -5.42
CA ARG A 6 16.98 31.91 -5.82
C ARG A 6 16.38 32.83 -4.75
N ASP A 7 15.30 33.52 -5.08
CA ASP A 7 14.79 34.62 -4.25
C ASP A 7 14.34 34.13 -2.86
N TYR A 8 13.44 33.13 -2.81
CA TYR A 8 13.06 32.40 -1.58
C TYR A 8 14.24 31.74 -0.84
N GLN A 9 15.38 31.50 -1.52
CA GLN A 9 16.58 30.96 -0.87
C GLN A 9 17.42 32.05 -0.20
N ARG A 10 17.40 33.29 -0.71
CA ARG A 10 18.02 34.45 -0.06
C ARG A 10 17.21 34.91 1.13
N GLU A 11 15.89 34.94 0.96
CA GLU A 11 14.90 35.15 2.02
C GLU A 11 15.11 34.15 3.16
N ALA A 12 15.07 32.84 2.88
CA ALA A 12 15.38 31.80 3.87
C ALA A 12 16.76 31.96 4.55
N THR A 13 17.79 32.42 3.84
CA THR A 13 19.11 32.68 4.44
C THR A 13 19.10 33.90 5.37
N GLN A 14 18.32 34.94 5.05
CA GLN A 14 18.16 36.14 5.87
C GLN A 14 17.32 35.86 7.12
N GLU A 15 16.16 35.21 6.99
CA GLU A 15 15.29 34.87 8.13
C GLU A 15 15.99 33.96 9.16
N ILE A 16 16.91 33.08 8.71
CA ILE A 16 17.78 32.31 9.62
C ILE A 16 18.77 33.21 10.36
N ILE A 17 19.30 34.27 9.74
CA ILE A 17 20.20 35.23 10.39
C ILE A 17 19.42 36.04 11.43
N ASP A 18 18.25 36.55 11.05
CA ASP A 18 17.42 37.44 11.86
C ASP A 18 16.81 36.67 13.04
N SER A 19 16.30 35.45 12.83
CA SER A 19 15.89 34.55 13.91
C SER A 19 17.05 34.16 14.84
N PHE A 20 18.29 34.22 14.36
CA PHE A 20 19.49 34.00 15.17
C PHE A 20 20.02 35.29 15.84
N GLU A 21 19.35 36.45 15.72
CA GLU A 21 19.61 37.61 16.59
C GLU A 21 18.85 37.50 17.92
N GLU A 22 17.63 36.92 17.91
CA GLU A 22 16.78 36.79 19.10
C GLU A 22 16.83 35.39 19.77
N HIS A 23 17.28 34.35 19.07
CA HIS A 23 17.23 32.96 19.55
C HIS A 23 18.50 32.15 19.27
N ASP A 24 18.85 31.23 20.18
CA ASP A 24 19.96 30.27 20.00
C ASP A 24 19.57 29.08 19.10
N ARG A 25 18.30 28.94 18.70
CA ARG A 25 17.79 27.81 17.91
C ARG A 25 16.73 28.29 16.91
N CYS A 26 16.70 27.69 15.73
CA CYS A 26 15.59 27.86 14.79
C CYS A 26 15.40 26.65 13.86
N LEU A 27 14.20 26.56 13.26
CA LEU A 27 13.79 25.52 12.32
C LEU A 27 13.56 26.10 10.91
N LEU A 28 14.30 25.56 9.94
CA LEU A 28 14.07 25.74 8.50
C LEU A 28 13.21 24.59 7.97
N LYS A 29 11.94 24.87 7.65
CA LYS A 29 11.04 23.95 6.95
C LYS A 29 11.06 24.29 5.46
N MET A 30 11.45 23.35 4.60
CA MET A 30 11.26 23.52 3.16
C MET A 30 11.01 22.20 2.44
N TRP A 31 10.22 22.27 1.37
CA TRP A 31 9.89 21.14 0.52
C TRP A 31 11.12 20.40 -0.06
N CYS A 32 10.93 19.13 -0.42
CA CYS A 32 11.98 18.31 -1.03
C CYS A 32 12.33 18.78 -2.45
N GLY A 33 13.63 18.92 -2.74
CA GLY A 33 14.13 19.36 -4.04
C GLY A 33 14.23 20.89 -4.24
N THR A 34 13.71 21.71 -3.32
CA THR A 34 13.78 23.19 -3.41
C THR A 34 15.13 23.78 -3.00
N GLY A 35 16.00 22.97 -2.37
CA GLY A 35 17.40 23.30 -2.10
C GLY A 35 17.78 23.65 -0.66
N LYS A 36 17.12 23.07 0.36
CA LYS A 36 17.49 23.18 1.80
C LYS A 36 19.00 23.19 2.05
N THR A 37 19.71 22.17 1.55
CA THR A 37 21.17 22.00 1.67
C THR A 37 21.96 23.18 1.13
N ARG A 38 21.42 23.91 0.13
CA ARG A 38 22.05 25.10 -0.44
C ARG A 38 21.83 26.35 0.42
N VAL A 39 20.66 26.50 1.05
CA VAL A 39 20.35 27.61 1.97
C VAL A 39 21.32 27.56 3.16
N PHE A 40 21.40 26.42 3.86
CA PHE A 40 22.29 26.33 5.02
C PHE A 40 23.78 26.34 4.63
N PHE A 41 24.14 25.85 3.44
CA PHE A 41 25.53 25.96 2.95
C PHE A 41 25.95 27.40 2.64
N PHE A 42 25.04 28.23 2.12
CA PHE A 42 25.32 29.67 1.93
C PHE A 42 25.45 30.37 3.28
N HIS A 43 24.51 30.15 4.21
CA HIS A 43 24.61 30.65 5.59
C HIS A 43 25.97 30.28 6.24
N LEU A 44 26.39 29.01 6.12
CA LEU A 44 27.68 28.52 6.60
C LEU A 44 28.89 29.26 5.98
N LEU A 45 28.88 29.50 4.67
CA LEU A 45 29.93 30.22 3.95
C LEU A 45 29.98 31.74 4.25
N GLU A 46 28.84 32.31 4.63
CA GLU A 46 28.66 33.75 4.89
C GLU A 46 28.99 34.10 6.34
N GLN A 47 28.49 33.33 7.31
CA GLN A 47 28.74 33.56 8.75
C GLN A 47 30.19 33.25 9.17
N ARG A 48 30.83 32.24 8.55
CA ARG A 48 32.25 31.86 8.77
C ARG A 48 32.64 31.65 10.24
N LEU A 49 31.73 31.10 11.03
CA LEU A 49 31.91 30.91 12.47
C LEU A 49 33.08 29.94 12.76
N PRO A 50 33.91 30.20 13.80
CA PRO A 50 35.14 29.45 14.07
C PRO A 50 35.01 27.92 14.04
N LEU A 51 33.96 27.36 14.65
CA LEU A 51 33.63 25.94 14.55
C LEU A 51 32.15 25.71 14.21
N SER A 52 31.90 25.04 13.09
CA SER A 52 30.56 24.63 12.64
C SER A 52 30.47 23.11 12.46
N VAL A 53 29.37 22.49 12.89
CA VAL A 53 29.11 21.05 12.72
C VAL A 53 27.86 20.84 11.85
N VAL A 54 27.92 19.91 10.89
CA VAL A 54 26.78 19.55 10.02
C VAL A 54 26.48 18.06 10.14
N VAL A 55 25.24 17.72 10.50
CA VAL A 55 24.78 16.37 10.84
C VAL A 55 23.81 15.84 9.77
N PHE A 56 24.05 14.63 9.25
CA PHE A 56 23.24 14.00 8.20
C PHE A 56 22.75 12.58 8.58
N PRO A 57 21.55 12.10 8.16
CA PRO A 57 21.02 10.78 8.53
C PRO A 57 21.70 9.61 7.84
N SER A 58 22.30 9.83 6.66
CA SER A 58 22.95 8.77 5.90
C SER A 58 24.30 9.20 5.33
N LEU A 59 25.21 8.23 5.20
CA LEU A 59 26.49 8.40 4.51
C LEU A 59 26.31 8.83 3.04
N ALA A 60 25.16 8.53 2.43
CA ALA A 60 24.84 8.94 1.07
C ALA A 60 24.60 10.46 0.98
N LEU A 61 23.98 11.08 2.00
CA LEU A 61 23.90 12.54 2.10
C LEU A 61 25.26 13.18 2.39
N VAL A 62 26.10 12.58 3.25
CA VAL A 62 27.47 13.06 3.48
C VAL A 62 28.30 13.03 2.18
N ASP A 63 28.23 11.94 1.42
CA ASP A 63 28.88 11.85 0.11
C ASP A 63 28.29 12.83 -0.91
N GLN A 64 26.96 13.03 -0.92
CA GLN A 64 26.34 14.02 -1.80
C GLN A 64 26.80 15.44 -1.44
N PHE A 65 26.78 15.81 -0.15
CA PHE A 65 27.24 17.13 0.31
C PHE A 65 28.71 17.36 -0.04
N ARG A 66 29.56 16.34 0.15
CA ARG A 66 30.97 16.36 -0.24
C ARG A 66 31.18 16.52 -1.75
N LYS A 67 30.38 15.84 -2.58
CA LYS A 67 30.45 15.90 -4.06
C LYS A 67 29.88 17.21 -4.63
N ASP A 68 28.65 17.58 -4.27
CA ASP A 68 27.91 18.72 -4.84
C ASP A 68 28.37 20.08 -4.26
N TYR A 69 28.92 20.12 -3.04
CA TYR A 69 29.36 21.36 -2.37
C TYR A 69 30.86 21.42 -2.06
N LEU A 70 31.38 20.58 -1.15
CA LEU A 70 32.73 20.76 -0.58
C LEU A 70 33.85 20.61 -1.63
N ASN A 71 33.80 19.55 -2.44
CA ASN A 71 34.83 19.24 -3.44
C ASN A 71 34.49 19.81 -4.84
N ASN A 72 33.36 20.51 -4.98
CA ASN A 72 32.90 21.04 -6.26
C ASN A 72 33.76 22.25 -6.68
N ALA A 73 34.30 22.21 -7.90
CA ALA A 73 35.13 23.26 -8.47
C ALA A 73 34.45 24.65 -8.45
N GLN A 74 33.10 24.70 -8.51
CA GLN A 74 32.33 25.94 -8.41
C GLN A 74 32.49 26.67 -7.06
N TRP A 75 32.61 25.92 -5.96
CA TRP A 75 32.68 26.49 -4.60
C TRP A 75 34.10 26.51 -4.04
N LYS A 76 35.08 25.99 -4.78
CA LYS A 76 36.47 25.81 -4.35
C LYS A 76 37.08 27.07 -3.71
N ASP A 77 36.87 28.23 -4.33
CA ASP A 77 37.43 29.51 -3.86
C ASP A 77 36.71 30.06 -2.61
N HIS A 78 35.59 29.46 -2.19
CA HIS A 78 34.90 29.73 -0.94
C HIS A 78 35.26 28.68 0.12
N VAL A 79 35.19 27.40 -0.21
CA VAL A 79 35.48 26.27 0.70
C VAL A 79 36.95 26.24 1.11
N CYS A 80 37.90 26.66 0.27
CA CYS A 80 39.33 26.69 0.62
C CYS A 80 39.67 27.64 1.80
N LYS A 81 38.77 28.58 2.11
CA LYS A 81 38.87 29.49 3.26
C LYS A 81 38.58 28.80 4.59
N PHE A 82 38.05 27.57 4.55
CA PHE A 82 37.74 26.73 5.71
C PHE A 82 38.69 25.54 5.80
N GLN A 83 38.81 24.99 6.99
CA GLN A 83 39.25 23.60 7.19
C GLN A 83 38.01 22.69 7.24
N VAL A 84 38.10 21.47 6.72
CA VAL A 84 36.95 20.56 6.68
C VAL A 84 37.36 19.14 7.10
N LEU A 85 36.71 18.63 8.15
CA LEU A 85 36.81 17.24 8.60
C LEU A 85 35.51 16.50 8.31
N VAL A 86 35.60 15.21 7.97
CA VAL A 86 34.44 14.33 7.82
C VAL A 86 34.57 13.20 8.84
N VAL A 87 33.59 13.10 9.73
CA VAL A 87 33.53 12.15 10.85
C VAL A 87 32.59 11.01 10.47
N CYS A 88 33.10 10.03 9.72
CA CYS A 88 32.43 8.78 9.36
C CYS A 88 33.43 7.73 8.81
N MET A 89 32.94 6.52 8.53
CA MET A 89 33.68 5.43 7.86
C MET A 89 34.25 5.74 6.45
N TYR A 90 34.27 7.00 6.00
CA TYR A 90 34.91 7.48 4.76
C TYR A 90 35.71 8.79 4.96
N GLY A 91 36.07 9.09 6.21
CA GLY A 91 36.89 10.23 6.64
C GLY A 91 37.79 9.77 7.78
N THR A 92 37.68 10.40 8.95
CA THR A 92 38.09 9.79 10.23
C THR A 92 36.84 9.38 11.02
N THR A 93 37.01 8.61 12.09
CA THR A 93 36.05 8.65 13.21
C THR A 93 36.76 8.73 14.57
N ASP A 94 38.07 9.01 14.57
CA ASP A 94 38.91 9.05 15.76
C ASP A 94 38.69 10.34 16.57
N ALA A 95 38.58 10.19 17.90
CA ALA A 95 38.51 11.32 18.82
C ALA A 95 39.85 12.07 18.83
N ASP A 96 40.97 11.35 18.76
CA ASP A 96 42.33 11.90 18.67
C ASP A 96 42.48 12.79 17.41
N ASP A 97 41.89 12.41 16.27
CA ASP A 97 41.90 13.24 15.05
C ASP A 97 40.95 14.44 15.12
N ILE A 98 39.80 14.30 15.78
CA ILE A 98 38.85 15.40 16.01
C ILE A 98 39.50 16.45 16.92
N GLU A 99 40.14 16.05 18.01
CA GLU A 99 40.89 16.93 18.91
C GLU A 99 42.05 17.62 18.16
N ARG A 100 42.90 16.87 17.45
CA ARG A 100 43.99 17.44 16.63
C ARG A 100 43.48 18.44 15.59
N PHE A 101 42.34 18.18 14.96
CA PHE A 101 41.73 19.09 13.99
C PHE A 101 41.21 20.39 14.65
N ILE A 102 40.66 20.30 15.86
CA ILE A 102 40.19 21.46 16.64
C ILE A 102 41.37 22.29 17.15
N ASP A 103 42.42 21.64 17.66
CA ASP A 103 43.64 22.29 18.16
C ASP A 103 44.60 22.76 17.06
N ASP A 104 44.38 22.39 15.79
CA ASP A 104 45.25 22.80 14.68
C ASP A 104 45.41 24.33 14.62
N SER A 105 46.67 24.78 14.59
CA SER A 105 47.06 26.19 14.65
C SER A 105 46.63 27.07 13.47
N ASP A 106 46.16 26.49 12.35
CA ASP A 106 45.64 27.26 11.21
C ASP A 106 44.29 27.93 11.56
N HIS A 107 44.32 29.25 11.56
CA HIS A 107 43.21 30.14 11.95
C HIS A 107 42.03 30.17 10.96
N ARG A 108 42.01 29.33 9.90
CA ARG A 108 40.84 29.17 9.03
C ARG A 108 39.66 28.53 9.81
N PRO A 109 38.43 29.07 9.68
CA PRO A 109 37.23 28.48 10.31
C PRO A 109 37.03 27.01 9.95
N LYS A 110 36.51 26.23 10.89
CA LYS A 110 36.53 24.76 10.85
C LYS A 110 35.11 24.21 10.67
N ILE A 111 34.94 23.29 9.71
CA ILE A 111 33.67 22.59 9.45
C ILE A 111 33.86 21.11 9.76
N ILE A 112 33.00 20.53 10.59
CA ILE A 112 32.94 19.09 10.84
C ILE A 112 31.65 18.54 10.23
N VAL A 113 31.74 17.53 9.36
CA VAL A 113 30.59 16.84 8.77
C VAL A 113 30.45 15.45 9.36
N VAL A 114 29.33 15.13 10.00
CA VAL A 114 29.11 13.89 10.76
C VAL A 114 27.76 13.24 10.38
N THR A 115 27.56 11.96 10.72
CA THR A 115 26.21 11.37 10.68
C THR A 115 25.57 11.29 12.06
N TYR A 116 24.24 11.22 12.17
CA TYR A 116 23.55 11.08 13.45
C TYR A 116 24.01 9.88 14.28
N GLN A 117 24.38 8.77 13.63
CA GLN A 117 24.89 7.58 14.33
C GLN A 117 26.26 7.86 14.98
N SER A 118 27.07 8.73 14.36
CA SER A 118 28.37 9.19 14.84
C SER A 118 28.33 10.51 15.63
N PHE A 119 27.16 11.16 15.76
CA PHE A 119 27.01 12.46 16.44
C PHE A 119 27.48 12.42 17.91
N HIS A 120 27.39 11.26 18.56
CA HIS A 120 27.93 11.00 19.90
C HIS A 120 29.45 11.23 20.04
N LEU A 121 30.20 11.38 18.94
CA LEU A 121 31.62 11.75 18.92
C LEU A 121 31.84 13.27 18.96
N VAL A 122 30.83 14.08 18.62
CA VAL A 122 30.97 15.54 18.45
C VAL A 122 29.93 16.37 19.21
N HIS A 123 28.98 15.71 19.90
CA HIS A 123 27.92 16.37 20.68
C HIS A 123 28.41 17.28 21.81
N ASN A 124 29.64 17.08 22.31
CA ASN A 124 30.24 17.85 23.40
C ASN A 124 31.26 18.90 22.91
N LEU A 125 31.29 19.24 21.63
CA LEU A 125 32.20 20.27 21.10
C LEU A 125 31.59 21.67 21.26
N GLU A 126 32.43 22.67 21.59
CA GLU A 126 32.07 24.10 21.63
C GLU A 126 31.86 24.66 20.22
N ALA A 127 30.84 24.16 19.52
CA ALA A 127 30.44 24.61 18.20
C ALA A 127 29.69 25.94 18.29
N ASP A 128 30.10 26.91 17.46
CA ASP A 128 29.37 28.16 17.28
C ASP A 128 28.03 27.92 16.56
N LEU A 129 27.98 26.89 15.68
CA LEU A 129 26.79 26.49 14.95
C LEU A 129 26.73 24.97 14.76
N MET A 130 25.62 24.34 15.13
CA MET A 130 25.25 22.99 14.71
C MET A 130 24.09 23.03 13.72
N ILE A 131 24.25 22.36 12.57
CA ILE A 131 23.22 22.23 11.53
C ILE A 131 22.77 20.77 11.45
N PHE A 132 21.48 20.52 11.65
CA PHE A 132 20.88 19.19 11.59
C PHE A 132 20.08 19.05 10.28
N ASP A 133 20.63 18.39 9.27
CA ASP A 133 19.89 18.09 8.03
C ASP A 133 18.96 16.88 8.23
N GLU A 134 17.81 16.91 7.56
CA GLU A 134 16.64 16.05 7.84
C GLU A 134 16.39 15.86 9.35
N ALA A 135 16.26 17.00 10.06
CA ALA A 135 16.15 17.14 11.52
C ALA A 135 15.01 16.35 12.20
N HIS A 136 14.13 15.69 11.44
CA HIS A 136 13.17 14.74 11.98
C HIS A 136 13.82 13.47 12.57
N HIS A 137 15.10 13.21 12.28
CA HIS A 137 15.87 12.20 13.01
C HIS A 137 16.32 12.65 14.41
N VAL A 138 16.26 13.95 14.74
CA VAL A 138 16.67 14.45 16.07
C VAL A 138 15.72 13.94 17.17
N VAL A 139 14.45 13.70 16.86
CA VAL A 139 13.45 13.20 17.83
C VAL A 139 13.49 11.69 18.07
N GLU A 140 14.39 10.94 17.41
CA GLU A 140 14.63 9.52 17.75
C GLU A 140 15.39 9.40 19.08
N ASP A 141 15.01 8.46 19.95
CA ASP A 141 15.49 8.42 21.35
C ASP A 141 17.02 8.47 21.51
N ARG A 142 17.77 7.82 20.61
CA ARG A 142 19.25 7.82 20.63
C ARG A 142 19.86 9.20 20.33
N VAL A 143 19.19 10.03 19.53
CA VAL A 143 19.66 11.39 19.17
C VAL A 143 19.05 12.44 20.10
N ARG A 144 17.77 12.29 20.43
CA ARG A 144 16.99 13.18 21.30
C ARG A 144 17.76 13.49 22.58
N ASP A 145 18.29 12.46 23.21
CA ASP A 145 18.96 12.61 24.50
C ASP A 145 20.36 13.24 24.36
N LEU A 146 21.00 13.20 23.19
CA LEU A 146 22.25 13.93 22.94
C LEU A 146 21.96 15.43 22.70
N VAL A 147 20.97 15.74 21.86
CA VAL A 147 20.67 17.13 21.45
C VAL A 147 19.87 17.89 22.51
N PHE A 148 18.87 17.27 23.13
CA PHE A 148 17.89 17.96 23.98
C PHE A 148 17.93 17.63 25.48
N SER A 149 18.75 16.68 25.95
CA SER A 149 18.91 16.51 27.41
C SER A 149 19.56 17.75 28.04
N GLU A 150 19.18 18.03 29.28
CA GLU A 150 19.91 18.93 30.16
C GLU A 150 20.98 18.08 30.89
N SER A 151 22.25 18.49 30.83
CA SER A 151 23.36 17.93 31.62
C SER A 151 24.19 19.07 32.25
N GLU A 152 24.77 18.92 33.45
CA GLU A 152 25.57 20.01 34.09
C GLU A 152 26.87 20.28 33.32
N GLU A 153 27.35 19.27 32.61
CA GLU A 153 28.53 19.34 31.73
C GLU A 153 28.15 19.68 30.28
N LYS A 154 26.92 20.13 30.00
CA LYS A 154 26.51 20.40 28.62
C LYS A 154 27.24 21.62 28.06
N VAL A 155 28.16 21.36 27.15
CA VAL A 155 28.88 22.36 26.38
C VAL A 155 27.92 23.28 25.62
N VAL A 156 28.19 24.58 25.69
CA VAL A 156 27.32 25.65 25.17
C VAL A 156 27.46 25.77 23.66
N VAL A 157 26.70 24.95 22.93
CA VAL A 157 26.46 25.14 21.49
C VAL A 157 25.69 26.44 21.30
N LYS A 158 26.30 27.42 20.64
CA LYS A 158 25.78 28.79 20.60
C LYS A 158 24.57 28.95 19.69
N LYS A 159 24.54 28.25 18.55
CA LYS A 159 23.43 28.28 17.59
C LYS A 159 23.10 26.88 17.06
N MET A 160 21.81 26.54 16.95
CA MET A 160 21.33 25.29 16.36
C MET A 160 20.32 25.56 15.23
N LEU A 161 20.65 25.13 14.01
CA LEU A 161 19.78 25.19 12.85
C LEU A 161 19.22 23.79 12.55
N PHE A 162 17.92 23.60 12.76
CA PHE A 162 17.21 22.39 12.40
C PHE A 162 16.66 22.52 10.98
N VAL A 163 16.89 21.54 10.10
CA VAL A 163 16.54 21.61 8.67
C VAL A 163 15.76 20.36 8.26
N THR A 164 14.53 20.50 7.75
CA THR A 164 13.71 19.32 7.37
C THR A 164 12.67 19.65 6.28
N ALA A 165 12.21 18.64 5.54
CA ALA A 165 10.94 18.75 4.79
C ALA A 165 9.71 18.40 5.65
N THR A 166 9.89 17.51 6.62
CA THR A 166 8.78 16.86 7.32
C THR A 166 9.08 16.87 8.81
N PRO A 167 8.70 17.93 9.56
CA PRO A 167 8.86 17.97 11.00
C PRO A 167 8.07 16.83 11.69
N GLU A 168 8.46 16.47 12.91
CA GLU A 168 7.79 15.42 13.68
C GLU A 168 7.38 15.84 15.10
N LYS A 169 6.25 15.29 15.54
CA LYS A 169 5.84 15.22 16.93
C LYS A 169 6.00 13.79 17.44
N LYS A 170 7.06 13.52 18.19
CA LYS A 170 7.49 12.16 18.58
C LYS A 170 8.33 12.19 19.85
N ASN A 171 8.27 11.13 20.64
CA ASN A 171 9.16 10.90 21.79
C ASN A 171 9.21 12.03 22.84
N GLY A 172 8.15 12.82 22.95
CA GLY A 172 8.00 13.95 23.88
C GLY A 172 8.25 15.33 23.26
N ILE A 173 8.76 15.40 22.03
CA ILE A 173 9.10 16.64 21.33
C ILE A 173 8.10 16.90 20.20
N ASP A 174 7.75 18.17 19.99
CA ASP A 174 7.14 18.66 18.76
C ASP A 174 8.10 19.64 18.09
N MET A 175 8.53 19.37 16.87
CA MET A 175 9.44 20.27 16.17
C MET A 175 8.82 21.64 15.85
N LEU A 176 7.48 21.76 15.87
CA LEU A 176 6.75 22.99 15.54
C LEU A 176 6.26 23.78 16.77
N ASP A 177 6.58 23.35 18.00
CA ASP A 177 6.11 24.05 19.22
C ASP A 177 6.93 25.32 19.58
N GLY A 178 8.07 25.54 18.92
CA GLY A 178 8.98 26.64 19.22
C GLY A 178 9.89 26.42 20.44
N ILE A 179 9.66 25.36 21.23
CA ILE A 179 10.30 25.10 22.52
C ILE A 179 11.61 24.33 22.31
N CYS A 180 11.56 23.17 21.66
CA CYS A 180 12.74 22.31 21.53
C CYS A 180 13.70 22.82 20.43
N CYS A 181 13.15 23.08 19.24
CA CYS A 181 13.90 23.46 18.04
C CYS A 181 14.07 24.99 17.86
N GLY A 182 13.52 25.80 18.76
CA GLY A 182 13.29 27.23 18.48
C GLY A 182 12.16 27.45 17.46
N PRO A 183 11.83 28.71 17.13
CA PRO A 183 10.77 29.02 16.17
C PRO A 183 11.10 28.55 14.75
N VAL A 184 10.07 28.46 13.91
CA VAL A 184 10.23 28.28 12.47
C VAL A 184 10.71 29.61 11.89
N ALA A 185 11.99 29.68 11.51
CA ALA A 185 12.55 30.86 10.86
C ALA A 185 12.00 31.03 9.43
N TYR A 186 11.82 29.93 8.70
CA TYR A 186 11.24 29.98 7.35
C TYR A 186 10.49 28.70 7.01
N ASP A 187 9.33 28.84 6.36
CA ASP A 187 8.53 27.74 5.82
C ASP A 187 8.29 27.93 4.31
N TYR A 188 8.73 26.94 3.53
CA TYR A 188 8.61 26.91 2.07
C TYR A 188 7.98 25.60 1.59
N THR A 189 6.64 25.58 1.58
CA THR A 189 5.78 24.44 1.25
C THR A 189 5.90 23.96 -0.20
N TYR A 190 5.36 22.76 -0.47
CA TYR A 190 5.13 22.32 -1.84
C TYR A 190 4.27 23.30 -2.66
N CYS A 191 3.24 23.91 -2.05
CA CYS A 191 2.32 24.82 -2.74
C CYS A 191 2.99 26.11 -3.21
N GLN A 192 3.84 26.75 -2.38
CA GLN A 192 4.68 27.89 -2.78
C GLN A 192 5.61 27.49 -3.93
N ALA A 193 6.29 26.35 -3.79
CA ALA A 193 7.25 25.86 -4.79
C ALA A 193 6.65 25.64 -6.20
N VAL A 194 5.37 25.30 -6.35
CA VAL A 194 4.74 25.16 -7.68
C VAL A 194 4.00 26.42 -8.14
N ASN A 195 3.53 27.27 -7.21
CA ASN A 195 3.08 28.64 -7.51
C ASN A 195 4.18 29.40 -8.28
N GLU A 196 5.38 29.44 -7.70
CA GLU A 196 6.56 30.16 -8.20
C GLU A 196 7.23 29.47 -9.41
N GLY A 197 6.84 28.24 -9.76
CA GLY A 197 7.49 27.48 -10.83
C GLY A 197 8.90 26.97 -10.47
N VAL A 198 9.13 26.72 -9.19
CA VAL A 198 10.35 26.14 -8.61
C VAL A 198 10.33 24.61 -8.68
N CYS A 199 9.15 24.01 -8.58
CA CYS A 199 8.82 22.60 -8.73
C CYS A 199 7.78 22.36 -9.83
N ASN A 200 7.72 21.13 -10.35
CA ASN A 200 6.62 20.67 -11.22
C ASN A 200 5.39 20.31 -10.37
N ALA A 201 4.19 20.53 -10.91
CA ALA A 201 2.95 19.99 -10.37
C ALA A 201 2.94 18.44 -10.48
N PHE A 202 2.06 17.75 -9.74
CA PHE A 202 1.86 16.32 -9.96
C PHE A 202 0.39 15.88 -10.02
N GLN A 203 0.16 14.76 -10.71
CA GLN A 203 -1.14 14.09 -10.77
C GLN A 203 -1.05 12.71 -10.12
N VAL A 204 -2.03 12.36 -9.28
CA VAL A 204 -2.21 10.99 -8.77
C VAL A 204 -3.02 10.20 -9.79
N VAL A 205 -2.50 9.03 -10.16
CA VAL A 205 -3.13 8.12 -11.14
C VAL A 205 -3.44 6.78 -10.45
N PRO A 206 -4.70 6.56 -10.03
CA PRO A 206 -5.12 5.28 -9.44
C PRO A 206 -5.18 4.17 -10.51
N PHE A 207 -4.47 3.07 -10.27
CA PHE A 207 -4.41 1.92 -11.17
C PHE A 207 -5.11 0.72 -10.52
N ALA A 208 -6.27 0.32 -11.04
CA ALA A 208 -7.01 -0.82 -10.51
C ALA A 208 -6.44 -2.17 -11.00
N VAL A 209 -6.35 -3.15 -10.10
CA VAL A 209 -5.94 -4.53 -10.41
C VAL A 209 -6.90 -5.50 -9.74
N ALA A 210 -7.39 -6.51 -10.46
CA ALA A 210 -8.26 -7.53 -9.88
C ALA A 210 -7.50 -8.35 -8.81
N PRO A 211 -8.04 -8.62 -7.60
CA PRO A 211 -7.27 -9.18 -6.49
C PRO A 211 -6.80 -10.63 -6.74
N ARG A 212 -7.40 -11.29 -7.75
CA ARG A 212 -6.98 -12.58 -8.31
C ARG A 212 -5.61 -12.59 -8.99
N PHE A 213 -4.99 -11.43 -9.23
CA PHE A 213 -3.67 -11.33 -9.86
C PHE A 213 -2.58 -11.11 -8.81
N GLU A 214 -1.92 -12.18 -8.40
CA GLU A 214 -0.80 -12.16 -7.46
C GLU A 214 0.57 -12.25 -8.16
N GLY A 215 1.64 -11.85 -7.44
CA GLY A 215 3.05 -12.06 -7.85
C GLY A 215 3.39 -11.59 -9.26
N GLU A 216 4.07 -12.44 -10.05
CA GLU A 216 4.43 -12.13 -11.45
C GLU A 216 3.20 -11.77 -12.31
N ASN A 217 2.02 -12.33 -12.02
CA ASN A 217 0.82 -12.04 -12.81
C ASN A 217 0.25 -10.65 -12.48
N ARG A 218 0.39 -10.17 -11.24
CA ARG A 218 0.11 -8.77 -10.88
C ARG A 218 0.94 -7.83 -11.75
N VAL A 219 2.25 -8.07 -11.79
CA VAL A 219 3.22 -7.26 -12.55
C VAL A 219 2.95 -7.32 -14.06
N ARG A 220 2.72 -8.51 -14.65
CA ARG A 220 2.45 -8.66 -16.10
C ARG A 220 1.22 -7.91 -16.61
N ASN A 221 0.22 -7.67 -15.76
CA ASN A 221 -0.95 -6.88 -16.13
C ASN A 221 -0.73 -5.36 -16.03
N ILE A 222 0.19 -4.91 -15.16
CA ILE A 222 0.46 -3.47 -14.94
C ILE A 222 1.41 -2.91 -16.02
N LEU A 223 2.46 -3.66 -16.37
CA LEU A 223 3.55 -3.17 -17.23
C LEU A 223 3.13 -2.61 -18.61
N PRO A 224 2.22 -3.25 -19.39
CA PRO A 224 1.87 -2.74 -20.73
C PRO A 224 1.18 -1.37 -20.67
N GLN A 225 0.40 -1.14 -19.61
CA GLN A 225 -0.32 0.11 -19.40
C GLN A 225 0.61 1.17 -18.80
N LEU A 226 1.55 0.78 -17.92
CA LEU A 226 2.61 1.69 -17.46
C LEU A 226 3.50 2.19 -18.62
N GLU A 227 3.85 1.31 -19.57
CA GLU A 227 4.55 1.69 -20.81
C GLU A 227 3.70 2.65 -21.66
N LYS A 228 2.42 2.36 -21.87
CA LYS A 228 1.50 3.23 -22.63
C LYS A 228 1.40 4.63 -22.02
N ASP A 229 1.19 4.72 -20.71
CA ASP A 229 1.00 6.00 -20.01
C ASP A 229 2.31 6.81 -19.96
N ALA A 230 3.45 6.14 -19.73
CA ALA A 230 4.75 6.79 -19.80
C ALA A 230 5.04 7.37 -21.20
N ASN A 231 4.78 6.60 -22.27
CA ASN A 231 4.97 7.09 -23.64
C ASN A 231 3.99 8.21 -24.04
N ALA A 232 2.79 8.25 -23.45
CA ALA A 232 1.79 9.29 -23.75
C ALA A 232 2.18 10.68 -23.24
N VAL A 233 2.94 10.76 -22.13
CA VAL A 233 3.39 12.04 -21.52
C VAL A 233 4.88 12.31 -21.75
N GLY A 234 5.64 11.35 -22.31
CA GLY A 234 7.09 11.46 -22.51
C GLY A 234 7.91 11.14 -21.25
N HIS A 235 7.34 10.37 -20.31
CA HIS A 235 7.93 10.07 -19.01
C HIS A 235 8.95 8.93 -19.07
N GLY A 236 10.14 9.25 -19.58
CA GLY A 236 11.24 8.31 -19.73
C GLY A 236 11.92 7.81 -18.44
N ARG A 237 11.65 8.36 -17.26
CA ARG A 237 12.41 8.06 -16.02
C ARG A 237 11.49 7.78 -14.82
N ILE A 238 11.23 6.49 -14.60
CA ILE A 238 10.21 5.95 -13.69
C ILE A 238 10.83 5.26 -12.46
N LEU A 239 10.51 5.74 -11.27
CA LEU A 239 10.82 5.08 -10.01
C LEU A 239 9.68 4.14 -9.59
N THR A 240 9.98 2.92 -9.15
CA THR A 240 8.97 1.97 -8.65
C THR A 240 9.31 1.50 -7.23
N PHE A 241 8.36 1.65 -6.31
CA PHE A 241 8.49 1.28 -4.90
C PHE A 241 7.68 0.02 -4.58
N HIS A 242 8.37 -0.95 -3.98
CA HIS A 242 7.86 -2.26 -3.59
C HIS A 242 8.05 -2.45 -2.09
N GLY A 243 7.19 -3.25 -1.46
CA GLY A 243 7.20 -3.48 -0.01
C GLY A 243 8.23 -4.50 0.47
N LEU A 244 8.77 -5.32 -0.44
CA LEU A 244 9.78 -6.33 -0.16
C LEU A 244 10.89 -6.31 -1.24
N ALA A 245 12.13 -6.59 -0.83
CA ALA A 245 13.25 -6.73 -1.75
C ALA A 245 13.25 -8.11 -2.44
N GLU A 246 12.83 -9.13 -1.70
CA GLU A 246 12.78 -10.55 -2.06
C GLU A 246 11.71 -11.19 -1.16
N ALA A 247 10.85 -12.05 -1.68
CA ALA A 247 9.75 -12.67 -0.93
C ALA A 247 9.78 -14.21 -1.02
N GLU A 248 9.44 -14.89 0.07
CA GLU A 248 9.38 -16.36 0.09
C GLU A 248 8.10 -16.91 -0.56
N SER A 249 6.96 -16.23 -0.37
CA SER A 249 5.66 -16.62 -0.94
C SER A 249 5.39 -15.92 -2.27
N ASN A 250 4.75 -16.61 -3.21
CA ASN A 250 4.45 -16.09 -4.56
C ASN A 250 3.38 -14.97 -4.60
N SER A 251 2.77 -14.61 -3.47
CA SER A 251 1.58 -13.75 -3.46
C SER A 251 1.89 -12.25 -3.61
N ARG A 252 3.01 -11.78 -3.07
CA ARG A 252 3.41 -10.35 -3.08
C ARG A 252 4.34 -9.98 -4.25
N SER A 253 4.31 -8.69 -4.59
CA SER A 253 5.36 -8.01 -5.36
C SER A 253 6.66 -7.97 -4.54
N ASP A 254 7.80 -8.09 -5.22
CA ASP A 254 9.11 -7.79 -4.67
C ASP A 254 10.04 -7.30 -5.78
N VAL A 255 11.11 -6.60 -5.40
CA VAL A 255 12.04 -5.95 -6.35
C VAL A 255 12.61 -6.95 -7.36
N LEU A 256 13.01 -8.15 -6.94
CA LEU A 256 13.63 -9.12 -7.85
C LEU A 256 12.63 -9.71 -8.83
N ARG A 257 11.43 -10.11 -8.37
CA ARG A 257 10.36 -10.60 -9.25
C ARG A 257 9.85 -9.53 -10.18
N PHE A 258 9.71 -8.28 -9.72
CA PHE A 258 9.33 -7.16 -10.57
C PHE A 258 10.38 -6.95 -11.67
N VAL A 259 11.66 -6.82 -11.32
CA VAL A 259 12.76 -6.61 -12.28
C VAL A 259 12.81 -7.76 -13.28
N LYS A 260 12.80 -9.02 -12.83
CA LYS A 260 12.76 -10.20 -13.70
C LYS A 260 11.56 -10.15 -14.66
N THR A 261 10.36 -9.93 -14.14
CA THR A 261 9.12 -9.94 -14.95
C THR A 261 9.09 -8.80 -15.96
N ALA A 262 9.59 -7.62 -15.60
CA ALA A 262 9.70 -6.47 -16.49
C ALA A 262 10.84 -6.62 -17.52
N GLN A 263 11.96 -7.25 -17.16
CA GLN A 263 13.02 -7.62 -18.11
C GLN A 263 12.55 -8.68 -19.11
N ASP A 264 11.76 -9.67 -18.69
CA ASP A 264 11.14 -10.65 -19.59
C ASP A 264 10.06 -10.01 -20.49
N HIS A 265 9.30 -9.04 -19.99
CA HIS A 265 8.27 -8.32 -20.74
C HIS A 265 8.87 -7.39 -21.81
N PHE A 266 9.83 -6.54 -21.43
CA PHE A 266 10.50 -5.60 -22.33
C PHE A 266 11.70 -6.21 -23.07
N LYS A 267 11.87 -7.54 -23.04
CA LYS A 267 13.03 -8.26 -23.60
C LYS A 267 13.31 -7.97 -25.07
N GLU A 268 12.26 -7.71 -25.85
CA GLU A 268 12.37 -7.35 -27.26
C GLU A 268 12.42 -5.82 -27.50
N ASN A 269 12.16 -5.00 -26.48
CA ASN A 269 12.12 -3.53 -26.58
C ASN A 269 13.37 -2.86 -25.98
N SER A 270 14.40 -2.67 -26.81
CA SER A 270 15.68 -2.05 -26.42
C SER A 270 15.64 -0.53 -26.18
N SER A 271 14.48 0.12 -26.26
CA SER A 271 14.29 1.48 -25.71
C SER A 271 13.97 1.47 -24.21
N VAL A 272 13.71 0.30 -23.61
CA VAL A 272 13.39 0.17 -22.18
C VAL A 272 14.55 -0.45 -21.41
N THR A 273 14.90 0.18 -20.28
CA THR A 273 15.86 -0.36 -19.31
C THR A 273 15.15 -0.65 -18.00
N VAL A 274 15.42 -1.81 -17.41
CA VAL A 274 14.85 -2.23 -16.12
C VAL A 274 15.98 -2.63 -15.18
N ARG A 275 15.99 -2.03 -13.99
CA ARG A 275 16.98 -2.21 -12.92
C ARG A 275 16.29 -2.28 -11.56
N GLY A 276 17.00 -2.77 -10.55
CA GLY A 276 16.53 -2.69 -9.17
C GLY A 276 17.66 -2.66 -8.15
N ILE A 277 17.40 -2.02 -7.01
CA ILE A 277 18.34 -1.81 -5.90
C ILE A 277 17.74 -2.45 -4.64
N LYS A 278 18.43 -3.45 -4.08
CA LYS A 278 18.10 -4.04 -2.77
C LYS A 278 19.13 -3.64 -1.70
N GLY A 279 18.86 -3.93 -0.43
CA GLY A 279 19.75 -3.55 0.68
C GLY A 279 21.18 -4.09 0.51
N SER A 280 21.29 -5.31 -0.03
CA SER A 280 22.53 -5.99 -0.39
C SER A 280 23.10 -5.63 -1.78
N THR A 281 22.55 -4.63 -2.47
CA THR A 281 23.21 -4.05 -3.66
C THR A 281 24.39 -3.18 -3.19
N ALA A 282 25.60 -3.55 -3.61
CA ALA A 282 26.85 -2.85 -3.30
C ALA A 282 26.80 -1.36 -3.70
N LYS A 283 27.63 -0.52 -3.07
CA LYS A 283 27.61 0.93 -3.27
C LYS A 283 27.98 1.31 -4.70
N GLU A 284 28.98 0.65 -5.26
CA GLU A 284 29.51 0.86 -6.60
C GLU A 284 28.49 0.47 -7.67
N ASP A 285 27.80 -0.66 -7.47
CA ASP A 285 26.64 -1.04 -8.29
C ASP A 285 25.49 -0.05 -8.15
N ARG A 286 25.21 0.44 -6.94
CA ARG A 286 24.12 1.39 -6.67
C ARG A 286 24.36 2.74 -7.36
N ASP A 287 25.55 3.31 -7.21
CA ASP A 287 25.97 4.54 -7.87
C ASP A 287 25.93 4.37 -9.39
N ARG A 288 26.39 3.23 -9.95
CA ARG A 288 26.28 2.94 -11.38
C ARG A 288 24.82 2.82 -11.84
N LEU A 289 23.96 2.12 -11.11
CA LEU A 289 22.55 1.92 -11.46
C LEU A 289 21.73 3.22 -11.39
N LEU A 290 22.05 4.10 -10.44
CA LEU A 290 21.48 5.45 -10.37
C LEU A 290 21.96 6.30 -11.55
N TRP A 291 23.25 6.26 -11.87
CA TRP A 291 23.80 6.97 -13.02
C TRP A 291 23.25 6.45 -14.37
N GLU A 292 23.07 5.13 -14.53
CA GLU A 292 22.39 4.51 -15.68
C GLU A 292 20.95 5.02 -15.84
N PHE A 293 20.24 5.24 -14.73
CA PHE A 293 18.87 5.75 -14.70
C PHE A 293 18.80 7.26 -14.98
N GLU A 294 19.64 8.07 -14.32
CA GLU A 294 19.69 9.52 -14.55
C GLU A 294 20.16 9.86 -15.97
N SER A 295 21.11 9.11 -16.51
CA SER A 295 21.65 9.31 -17.88
C SER A 295 20.74 8.75 -19.00
N CYS A 296 19.54 8.28 -18.67
CA CYS A 296 18.59 7.77 -19.68
C CYS A 296 18.13 8.91 -20.62
N PRO A 297 18.30 8.80 -21.95
CA PRO A 297 17.79 9.79 -22.90
C PRO A 297 16.25 9.85 -22.91
N ASP A 298 15.67 11.04 -23.17
CA ASP A 298 14.21 11.26 -23.13
C ASP A 298 13.41 10.45 -24.15
N ASN A 299 14.05 9.90 -25.19
CA ASN A 299 13.44 8.98 -26.15
C ASN A 299 13.52 7.49 -25.74
N LYS A 300 13.84 7.23 -24.46
CA LYS A 300 13.92 5.90 -23.85
C LYS A 300 13.22 5.89 -22.49
N MET A 301 12.85 4.70 -22.05
CA MET A 301 12.22 4.48 -20.74
C MET A 301 13.20 3.75 -19.80
N SER A 302 13.31 4.20 -18.56
CA SER A 302 14.05 3.53 -17.50
C SER A 302 13.15 3.30 -16.29
N LEU A 303 13.10 2.06 -15.82
CA LEU A 303 12.39 1.63 -14.63
C LEU A 303 13.39 1.20 -13.57
N LEU A 304 13.45 1.94 -12.46
CA LEU A 304 14.29 1.63 -11.31
C LEU A 304 13.42 1.15 -10.14
N ALA A 305 13.61 -0.09 -9.72
CA ALA A 305 12.86 -0.72 -8.63
C ALA A 305 13.58 -0.66 -7.29
N SER A 306 12.84 -0.36 -6.22
CA SER A 306 13.38 -0.12 -4.87
C SER A 306 12.44 -0.67 -3.80
N CYS A 307 13.00 -1.19 -2.71
CA CYS A 307 12.30 -1.53 -1.49
C CYS A 307 13.03 -0.87 -0.32
N ASN A 308 12.56 0.31 0.09
CA ASN A 308 13.14 1.17 1.14
C ASN A 308 14.65 1.47 1.00
N THR A 309 15.24 1.21 -0.16
CA THR A 309 16.68 1.34 -0.46
C THR A 309 17.03 2.66 -1.13
N MET A 310 16.07 3.28 -1.81
CA MET A 310 16.10 4.70 -2.17
C MET A 310 15.51 5.54 -1.02
N GLY A 311 16.13 5.44 0.15
CA GLY A 311 15.91 6.33 1.30
C GLY A 311 16.58 7.69 1.08
N GLU A 312 16.80 8.45 2.16
CA GLU A 312 17.47 9.75 2.10
C GLU A 312 18.94 9.64 1.63
N GLY A 313 19.35 10.59 0.79
CA GLY A 313 20.66 10.61 0.12
C GLY A 313 20.74 9.86 -1.20
N VAL A 314 19.67 9.20 -1.64
CA VAL A 314 19.59 8.70 -3.03
C VAL A 314 18.97 9.78 -3.92
N ASP A 315 19.84 10.58 -4.55
CA ASP A 315 19.40 11.58 -5.51
C ASP A 315 18.93 10.93 -6.83
N THR A 316 17.95 11.56 -7.46
CA THR A 316 17.24 11.12 -8.68
C THR A 316 16.76 12.37 -9.43
N LYS A 317 17.70 13.24 -9.77
CA LYS A 317 17.54 14.62 -10.26
C LYS A 317 16.59 14.73 -11.47
N THR A 318 16.48 13.67 -12.27
CA THR A 318 15.73 13.59 -13.55
C THR A 318 14.55 12.61 -13.56
N ALA A 319 14.09 12.12 -12.40
CA ALA A 319 12.88 11.29 -12.36
C ALA A 319 11.63 12.16 -12.61
N ASN A 320 10.66 11.67 -13.38
CA ASN A 320 9.38 12.37 -13.64
C ASN A 320 8.13 11.54 -13.32
N LYS A 321 8.28 10.24 -13.02
CA LYS A 321 7.18 9.35 -12.66
C LYS A 321 7.54 8.45 -11.48
N VAL A 322 6.62 8.27 -10.53
CA VAL A 322 6.74 7.34 -9.41
C VAL A 322 5.55 6.36 -9.39
N VAL A 323 5.80 5.10 -9.06
CA VAL A 323 4.79 4.04 -8.98
C VAL A 323 4.90 3.33 -7.62
N PHE A 324 3.83 3.32 -6.85
CA PHE A 324 3.73 2.53 -5.62
C PHE A 324 3.03 1.19 -5.92
N PHE A 325 3.81 0.11 -6.03
CA PHE A 325 3.29 -1.24 -6.28
C PHE A 325 2.66 -1.86 -5.03
N ASP A 326 3.25 -1.62 -3.87
CA ASP A 326 2.73 -2.05 -2.58
C ASP A 326 2.51 -0.81 -1.69
N PRO A 327 1.48 -0.80 -0.82
CA PRO A 327 1.12 0.41 -0.10
C PRO A 327 2.13 0.78 0.99
N LYS A 328 2.78 1.95 0.84
CA LYS A 328 3.55 2.59 1.91
C LYS A 328 2.60 3.10 3.00
N THR A 329 2.86 2.72 4.25
CA THR A 329 2.08 3.09 5.43
C THR A 329 2.40 4.50 5.97
N SER A 330 3.62 5.00 5.76
CA SER A 330 4.04 6.35 6.18
C SER A 330 3.78 7.38 5.07
N HIS A 331 3.03 8.44 5.41
CA HIS A 331 2.83 9.60 4.54
C HIS A 331 4.15 10.33 4.23
N LYS A 332 5.10 10.42 5.18
CA LYS A 332 6.41 11.06 4.97
C LYS A 332 7.24 10.31 3.93
N SER A 333 7.25 8.99 4.01
CA SER A 333 7.93 8.13 3.03
C SER A 333 7.25 8.11 1.64
N VAL A 334 6.04 8.67 1.52
CA VAL A 334 5.37 8.98 0.24
C VAL A 334 5.76 10.40 -0.22
N ALA A 335 5.68 11.41 0.65
CA ALA A 335 6.10 12.79 0.38
C ALA A 335 7.55 12.89 -0.12
N GLN A 336 8.50 12.25 0.57
CA GLN A 336 9.91 12.15 0.15
C GLN A 336 10.12 11.45 -1.20
N ALA A 337 9.18 10.61 -1.64
CA ALA A 337 9.22 9.95 -2.94
C ALA A 337 8.59 10.81 -4.05
N ILE A 338 7.57 11.60 -3.72
CA ILE A 338 6.98 12.61 -4.61
C ILE A 338 7.98 13.76 -4.84
N GLY A 339 8.66 14.24 -3.78
CA GLY A 339 9.70 15.27 -3.84
C GLY A 339 10.96 14.92 -4.65
N ARG A 340 11.07 13.67 -5.14
CA ARG A 340 12.09 13.25 -6.12
C ARG A 340 11.63 13.49 -7.55
N VAL A 341 10.32 13.34 -7.82
CA VAL A 341 9.74 13.50 -9.17
C VAL A 341 9.16 14.88 -9.44
N THR A 342 8.86 15.69 -8.41
CA THR A 342 8.34 17.07 -8.56
C THR A 342 9.43 18.13 -8.77
N ARG A 343 10.67 17.73 -9.08
CA ARG A 343 11.71 18.68 -9.50
C ARG A 343 11.39 19.23 -10.89
N LEU A 344 11.84 20.45 -11.16
CA LEU A 344 11.58 21.12 -12.44
C LEU A 344 12.16 20.32 -13.60
N GLN A 345 11.30 19.82 -14.50
CA GLN A 345 11.68 18.99 -15.65
C GLN A 345 10.83 19.35 -16.89
N PRO A 346 11.41 19.28 -18.12
CA PRO A 346 10.64 19.43 -19.35
C PRO A 346 9.47 18.43 -19.40
N GLY A 347 8.25 18.92 -19.64
CA GLY A 347 7.01 18.15 -19.57
C GLY A 347 5.99 18.69 -18.55
N GLY A 348 6.46 19.41 -17.51
CA GLY A 348 5.64 20.28 -16.66
C GLY A 348 4.73 19.63 -15.61
N VAL A 349 4.34 18.37 -15.75
CA VAL A 349 3.53 17.64 -14.74
C VAL A 349 4.11 16.25 -14.48
N SER A 350 4.42 15.95 -13.24
CA SER A 350 4.95 14.65 -12.80
C SER A 350 3.82 13.69 -12.41
N GLU A 351 4.03 12.38 -12.51
CA GLU A 351 2.98 11.37 -12.27
C GLU A 351 3.24 10.49 -11.05
N VAL A 352 2.19 10.30 -10.23
CA VAL A 352 2.19 9.48 -9.01
C VAL A 352 1.19 8.33 -9.19
N HIS A 353 1.64 7.20 -9.71
CA HIS A 353 0.81 6.01 -9.88
C HIS A 353 0.66 5.24 -8.55
N VAL A 354 -0.58 4.86 -8.23
CA VAL A 354 -0.91 4.04 -7.06
C VAL A 354 -1.58 2.75 -7.54
N ILE A 355 -0.95 1.60 -7.29
CA ILE A 355 -1.57 0.30 -7.59
C ILE A 355 -2.58 -0.04 -6.49
N MET A 356 -3.82 -0.30 -6.89
CA MET A 356 -4.93 -0.61 -5.99
C MET A 356 -5.53 -1.96 -6.35
N ASP A 357 -5.42 -2.95 -5.45
CA ASP A 357 -6.12 -4.22 -5.59
C ASP A 357 -7.62 -4.00 -5.28
N MET A 358 -8.50 -4.38 -6.21
CA MET A 358 -9.88 -3.91 -6.24
C MET A 358 -10.78 -4.92 -6.97
N ASP A 359 -11.88 -5.36 -6.34
CA ASP A 359 -12.82 -6.29 -6.98
C ASP A 359 -13.67 -5.59 -8.06
N LEU A 360 -13.22 -5.75 -9.30
CA LEU A 360 -13.85 -5.18 -10.49
C LEU A 360 -15.27 -5.72 -10.74
N GLU A 361 -15.57 -6.94 -10.33
CA GLU A 361 -16.90 -7.54 -10.51
C GLU A 361 -17.87 -6.92 -9.51
N ALA A 362 -17.43 -6.72 -8.25
CA ALA A 362 -18.18 -5.95 -7.26
C ALA A 362 -18.39 -4.47 -7.66
N LEU A 363 -17.37 -3.80 -8.23
CA LEU A 363 -17.53 -2.44 -8.76
C LEU A 363 -18.55 -2.40 -9.90
N GLN A 364 -18.51 -3.36 -10.82
CA GLN A 364 -19.38 -3.36 -11.98
C GLN A 364 -20.84 -3.64 -11.59
N GLU A 365 -21.09 -4.59 -10.66
CA GLU A 365 -22.41 -4.78 -10.05
C GLU A 365 -22.90 -3.53 -9.30
N THR A 366 -22.01 -2.83 -8.59
CA THR A 366 -22.34 -1.60 -7.84
C THR A 366 -22.67 -0.44 -8.79
N GLN A 367 -21.94 -0.30 -9.90
CA GLN A 367 -22.19 0.73 -10.91
C GLN A 367 -23.49 0.47 -11.68
N ASP A 368 -23.70 -0.76 -12.16
CA ASP A 368 -24.91 -1.17 -12.90
C ASP A 368 -26.17 -1.27 -12.01
N SER A 369 -26.00 -1.29 -10.66
CA SER A 369 -27.13 -1.22 -9.72
C SER A 369 -27.98 0.04 -9.95
N THR A 370 -29.29 -0.14 -10.09
CA THR A 370 -30.27 0.96 -10.16
C THR A 370 -31.10 1.10 -8.87
N THR A 371 -30.63 0.52 -7.76
CA THR A 371 -31.31 0.57 -6.45
C THR A 371 -30.45 1.18 -5.34
N LEU A 372 -29.14 1.31 -5.55
CA LEU A 372 -28.23 1.99 -4.62
C LEU A 372 -28.16 3.49 -4.96
N THR A 373 -28.13 4.35 -3.93
CA THR A 373 -27.86 5.79 -4.09
C THR A 373 -26.40 6.06 -4.47
N VAL A 374 -26.03 7.31 -4.76
CA VAL A 374 -24.64 7.68 -5.08
C VAL A 374 -23.72 7.43 -3.88
N GLU A 375 -24.22 7.72 -2.68
CA GLU A 375 -23.53 7.57 -1.40
C GLU A 375 -23.37 6.09 -1.03
N GLU A 376 -24.41 5.27 -1.23
CA GLU A 376 -24.33 3.82 -1.02
C GLU A 376 -23.37 3.15 -2.01
N LYS A 377 -23.32 3.61 -3.26
CA LYS A 377 -22.35 3.12 -4.26
C LYS A 377 -20.92 3.47 -3.89
N ASP A 378 -20.66 4.72 -3.51
CA ASP A 378 -19.34 5.14 -3.04
C ASP A 378 -18.91 4.34 -1.79
N ALA A 379 -19.78 4.22 -0.78
CA ALA A 379 -19.50 3.47 0.44
C ALA A 379 -19.16 2.00 0.15
N THR A 380 -19.93 1.34 -0.72
CA THR A 380 -19.66 -0.03 -1.17
C THR A 380 -18.30 -0.16 -1.86
N ILE A 381 -17.89 0.85 -2.64
CA ILE A 381 -16.61 0.81 -3.36
C ILE A 381 -15.42 1.19 -2.46
N ARG A 382 -15.60 2.03 -1.43
CA ARG A 382 -14.62 2.19 -0.33
C ARG A 382 -14.37 0.86 0.38
N GLU A 383 -15.43 0.13 0.69
CA GLU A 383 -15.34 -1.18 1.35
C GLU A 383 -14.59 -2.18 0.44
N ALA A 384 -14.91 -2.21 -0.86
CA ALA A 384 -14.22 -3.05 -1.85
C ALA A 384 -12.76 -2.65 -2.12
N LEU A 385 -12.38 -1.39 -1.87
CA LEU A 385 -10.99 -0.90 -1.93
C LEU A 385 -10.19 -1.24 -0.67
N GLY A 386 -10.80 -1.12 0.50
CA GLY A 386 -10.18 -1.41 1.79
C GLY A 386 -8.78 -0.81 1.94
N LYS A 387 -7.78 -1.68 2.16
CA LYS A 387 -6.36 -1.27 2.35
C LYS A 387 -5.71 -0.65 1.11
N SER A 388 -6.22 -0.90 -0.08
CA SER A 388 -5.65 -0.35 -1.33
C SER A 388 -5.73 1.18 -1.40
N MET A 389 -6.67 1.78 -0.70
CA MET A 389 -6.83 3.24 -0.63
C MET A 389 -5.74 3.93 0.21
N CYS A 390 -4.91 3.17 0.95
CA CYS A 390 -3.94 3.69 1.92
C CYS A 390 -2.89 4.65 1.33
N VAL A 391 -2.32 4.39 0.16
CA VAL A 391 -1.33 5.32 -0.44
C VAL A 391 -2.00 6.61 -0.89
N THR A 392 -3.16 6.50 -1.54
CA THR A 392 -3.96 7.66 -1.97
C THR A 392 -4.31 8.53 -0.77
N LEU A 393 -4.85 7.93 0.30
CA LEU A 393 -5.10 8.62 1.57
C LEU A 393 -3.83 9.22 2.17
N ASN A 394 -2.69 8.53 2.14
CA ASN A 394 -1.44 9.05 2.65
C ASN A 394 -0.90 10.26 1.85
N VAL A 395 -1.20 10.38 0.55
CA VAL A 395 -0.95 11.62 -0.22
C VAL A 395 -1.89 12.74 0.24
N PHE A 396 -3.19 12.46 0.40
CA PHE A 396 -4.16 13.45 0.88
C PHE A 396 -3.87 13.93 2.32
N SER A 397 -3.51 13.02 3.23
CA SER A 397 -3.14 13.36 4.61
C SER A 397 -1.89 14.23 4.65
N TRP A 398 -0.85 13.88 3.88
CA TRP A 398 0.36 14.72 3.77
C TRP A 398 0.03 16.11 3.21
N LEU A 399 -0.77 16.22 2.14
CA LEU A 399 -1.19 17.52 1.61
C LEU A 399 -1.96 18.35 2.65
N LYS A 400 -2.80 17.70 3.47
CA LYS A 400 -3.54 18.34 4.56
C LYS A 400 -2.68 18.70 5.78
N GLU A 401 -1.50 18.10 5.93
CA GLU A 401 -0.50 18.45 6.94
C GLU A 401 0.43 19.60 6.46
N GLU A 402 0.77 19.64 5.17
CA GLU A 402 1.55 20.73 4.56
C GLU A 402 0.77 22.04 4.43
N ASP A 403 -0.46 21.96 3.92
CA ASP A 403 -1.30 23.11 3.58
C ASP A 403 -2.78 22.75 3.80
N PRO A 404 -3.29 22.89 5.03
CA PRO A 404 -4.67 22.53 5.38
C PRO A 404 -5.71 23.31 4.58
N GLU A 405 -5.40 24.56 4.21
CA GLU A 405 -6.28 25.45 3.46
C GLU A 405 -6.33 25.02 1.99
N TYR A 406 -5.20 24.84 1.32
CA TYR A 406 -5.16 24.36 -0.07
C TYR A 406 -5.69 22.94 -0.20
N ALA A 407 -5.46 22.07 0.79
CA ALA A 407 -6.07 20.74 0.83
C ALA A 407 -7.61 20.84 0.92
N SER A 408 -8.15 21.76 1.75
CA SER A 408 -9.58 22.06 1.80
C SER A 408 -10.08 22.59 0.45
N MET A 409 -9.38 23.56 -0.15
CA MET A 409 -9.70 24.14 -1.46
C MET A 409 -9.68 23.11 -2.60
N CYS A 410 -8.77 22.13 -2.57
CA CYS A 410 -8.75 21.03 -3.54
C CYS A 410 -9.88 20.01 -3.30
N LEU A 411 -10.33 19.85 -2.06
CA LEU A 411 -11.44 18.96 -1.70
C LEU A 411 -12.82 19.57 -1.98
N HIS A 412 -12.95 20.90 -1.92
CA HIS A 412 -14.23 21.62 -2.02
C HIS A 412 -14.40 22.52 -3.26
N TYR A 413 -13.30 22.91 -3.89
CA TYR A 413 -13.33 23.84 -5.02
C TYR A 413 -12.34 23.39 -6.13
N PRO A 414 -12.49 22.17 -6.72
CA PRO A 414 -11.51 21.60 -7.66
C PRO A 414 -11.47 22.26 -9.05
N ASN A 415 -12.54 22.95 -9.43
CA ASN A 415 -12.75 23.63 -10.72
C ASN A 415 -13.33 25.04 -10.50
N ARG A 416 -13.34 25.50 -9.25
CA ARG A 416 -13.84 26.81 -8.83
C ARG A 416 -12.83 27.46 -7.87
N PHE A 417 -12.84 28.77 -7.76
CA PHE A 417 -12.27 29.49 -6.62
C PHE A 417 -13.25 29.44 -5.45
N SER A 418 -12.75 29.49 -4.23
CA SER A 418 -13.59 29.90 -3.09
C SER A 418 -13.85 31.41 -3.15
N SER A 419 -14.96 31.89 -2.58
CA SER A 419 -15.22 33.34 -2.48
C SER A 419 -14.02 34.07 -1.84
N ASN A 420 -13.48 33.51 -0.75
CA ASN A 420 -12.28 33.99 -0.07
C ASN A 420 -11.00 34.05 -0.93
N GLU A 421 -10.88 33.33 -2.05
CA GLU A 421 -9.79 33.51 -3.02
C GLU A 421 -10.05 34.63 -4.02
N VAL A 422 -11.31 34.82 -4.42
CA VAL A 422 -11.72 35.96 -5.27
C VAL A 422 -11.50 37.25 -4.48
N HIS A 423 -11.94 37.30 -3.23
CA HIS A 423 -11.76 38.44 -2.32
C HIS A 423 -10.26 38.74 -2.10
N ARG A 424 -9.45 37.74 -1.69
CA ARG A 424 -7.99 37.93 -1.53
C ARG A 424 -7.25 38.26 -2.83
N ASN A 425 -7.81 37.97 -4.00
CA ASN A 425 -7.25 38.39 -5.29
C ASN A 425 -7.63 39.83 -5.65
N LEU A 426 -8.81 40.29 -5.23
CA LEU A 426 -9.28 41.68 -5.35
C LEU A 426 -8.53 42.60 -4.38
N GLU A 427 -8.44 42.23 -3.09
CA GLU A 427 -7.69 42.94 -2.05
C GLU A 427 -6.23 43.19 -2.46
N ARG A 428 -5.54 42.16 -2.97
CA ARG A 428 -4.15 42.24 -3.47
C ARG A 428 -3.97 43.16 -4.68
N GLN A 429 -5.06 43.65 -5.28
CA GLN A 429 -5.05 44.54 -6.44
C GLN A 429 -5.62 45.94 -6.12
N GLY A 430 -5.84 46.27 -4.85
CA GLY A 430 -6.37 47.58 -4.42
C GLY A 430 -7.89 47.71 -4.52
N CYS A 431 -8.60 46.59 -4.39
CA CYS A 431 -10.07 46.56 -4.37
C CYS A 431 -10.57 46.24 -2.96
N VAL A 432 -11.62 46.92 -2.51
CA VAL A 432 -12.36 46.61 -1.28
C VAL A 432 -13.59 45.80 -1.65
N VAL A 433 -13.89 44.75 -0.90
CA VAL A 433 -15.08 43.90 -1.09
C VAL A 433 -15.98 44.02 0.15
N GLU A 434 -17.26 44.35 -0.06
CA GLU A 434 -18.22 44.55 1.03
C GLU A 434 -18.61 43.22 1.71
N GLU A 435 -18.82 43.24 3.03
CA GLU A 435 -19.13 42.02 3.81
C GLU A 435 -20.52 41.44 3.51
N GLU A 436 -21.52 42.27 3.16
CA GLU A 436 -22.90 41.78 2.93
C GLU A 436 -23.08 41.23 1.49
N ALA A 437 -23.37 39.93 1.39
CA ALA A 437 -23.78 39.30 0.14
C ALA A 437 -25.26 39.60 -0.19
N LEU A 438 -25.51 40.10 -1.40
CA LEU A 438 -26.82 40.58 -1.84
C LEU A 438 -27.28 39.88 -3.13
N THR A 439 -28.59 39.81 -3.36
CA THR A 439 -29.14 39.35 -4.65
C THR A 439 -29.19 40.48 -5.67
N ILE A 440 -29.25 40.14 -6.96
CA ILE A 440 -29.35 41.10 -8.08
C ILE A 440 -30.52 42.09 -7.86
N GLU A 441 -31.67 41.59 -7.38
CA GLU A 441 -32.83 42.42 -7.01
C GLU A 441 -32.51 43.47 -5.94
N LYS A 442 -31.69 43.14 -4.93
CA LYS A 442 -31.31 44.07 -3.87
C LYS A 442 -30.28 45.10 -4.34
N MET A 443 -29.27 44.67 -5.11
CA MET A 443 -28.18 45.54 -5.59
C MET A 443 -28.65 46.50 -6.68
N PHE A 444 -29.37 45.97 -7.68
CA PHE A 444 -29.68 46.69 -8.92
C PHE A 444 -31.17 46.91 -9.15
N GLY A 445 -32.06 46.21 -8.44
CA GLY A 445 -33.52 46.32 -8.64
C GLY A 445 -33.96 45.82 -10.02
N THR A 446 -33.46 44.66 -10.43
CA THR A 446 -33.78 43.90 -11.65
C THR A 446 -33.75 42.40 -11.33
N GLU A 447 -34.36 41.55 -12.17
CA GLU A 447 -34.34 40.10 -11.98
C GLU A 447 -33.04 39.48 -12.53
N THR A 448 -32.40 40.13 -13.51
CA THR A 448 -31.19 39.63 -14.20
C THR A 448 -30.03 40.64 -14.23
N LEU A 449 -28.81 40.16 -14.49
CA LEU A 449 -27.61 40.99 -14.66
C LEU A 449 -27.61 41.71 -16.01
N GLU A 450 -28.23 41.13 -17.04
CA GLU A 450 -28.43 41.72 -18.35
C GLU A 450 -29.32 42.96 -18.25
N GLU A 451 -30.46 42.87 -17.55
CA GLU A 451 -31.30 44.03 -17.23
C GLU A 451 -30.57 45.06 -16.36
N ALA A 452 -29.73 44.62 -15.42
CA ALA A 452 -28.93 45.52 -14.57
C ALA A 452 -27.94 46.34 -15.43
N ALA A 453 -27.24 45.70 -16.36
CA ALA A 453 -26.32 46.36 -17.27
C ALA A 453 -27.03 47.36 -18.20
N GLU A 454 -28.15 46.97 -18.83
CA GLU A 454 -28.97 47.89 -19.63
C GLU A 454 -29.47 49.09 -18.82
N LYS A 455 -29.88 48.86 -17.56
CA LYS A 455 -30.39 49.88 -16.64
C LYS A 455 -29.33 50.87 -16.15
N GLN A 456 -28.09 50.41 -15.94
CA GLN A 456 -26.96 51.26 -15.57
C GLN A 456 -26.31 51.94 -16.78
N GLY A 457 -26.61 51.50 -18.01
CA GLY A 457 -26.11 52.12 -19.24
C GLY A 457 -24.65 51.79 -19.57
N GLY A 458 -24.15 50.65 -19.10
CA GLY A 458 -22.79 50.18 -19.31
C GLY A 458 -22.63 48.72 -18.90
N ALA A 459 -21.39 48.24 -18.82
CA ALA A 459 -21.10 46.85 -18.51
C ALA A 459 -20.90 46.59 -17.00
N ILE A 460 -21.37 45.45 -16.51
CA ILE A 460 -21.09 44.94 -15.17
C ILE A 460 -19.98 43.90 -15.25
N GLU A 461 -18.94 44.05 -14.44
CA GLU A 461 -17.80 43.14 -14.37
C GLU A 461 -17.94 42.20 -13.15
N VAL A 462 -18.12 40.92 -13.43
CA VAL A 462 -18.47 39.88 -12.45
C VAL A 462 -17.25 38.99 -12.20
N HIS A 463 -16.66 39.13 -11.01
CA HIS A 463 -15.58 38.28 -10.51
C HIS A 463 -16.21 37.01 -9.92
N ASN A 464 -16.22 35.93 -10.69
CA ASN A 464 -16.92 34.71 -10.31
C ASN A 464 -15.96 33.63 -9.79
N THR A 465 -16.55 32.59 -9.23
CA THR A 465 -15.83 31.42 -8.74
C THR A 465 -15.38 30.47 -9.87
N SER A 466 -15.64 30.72 -11.16
CA SER A 466 -15.27 29.79 -12.24
C SER A 466 -13.79 29.81 -12.58
N MET A 467 -13.12 28.65 -12.59
CA MET A 467 -11.74 28.56 -13.13
C MET A 467 -11.66 28.69 -14.66
N GLU A 468 -12.77 28.45 -15.38
CA GLU A 468 -12.79 28.54 -16.85
C GLU A 468 -13.13 29.97 -17.33
N THR A 469 -13.82 30.76 -16.51
CA THR A 469 -14.35 32.10 -16.85
C THR A 469 -14.29 33.09 -15.66
N PRO A 470 -13.15 33.24 -14.96
CA PRO A 470 -13.06 33.93 -13.65
C PRO A 470 -13.54 35.38 -13.59
N ILE A 471 -13.52 36.08 -14.73
CA ILE A 471 -14.11 37.41 -14.87
C ILE A 471 -15.02 37.35 -16.09
N VAL A 472 -16.28 37.78 -15.92
CA VAL A 472 -17.29 37.85 -16.98
C VAL A 472 -17.82 39.28 -17.05
N ARG A 473 -17.90 39.84 -18.26
CA ARG A 473 -18.47 41.16 -18.52
C ARG A 473 -19.87 41.00 -19.09
N ILE A 474 -20.88 41.52 -18.41
CA ILE A 474 -22.29 41.50 -18.83
C ILE A 474 -22.65 42.90 -19.36
N GLY A 475 -23.20 42.98 -20.57
CA GLY A 475 -23.50 44.24 -21.25
C GLY A 475 -22.33 44.79 -22.10
N GLU A 476 -22.60 45.90 -22.80
CA GLU A 476 -21.65 46.63 -23.63
C GLU A 476 -21.38 48.03 -23.07
N GLY A 477 -20.26 48.66 -23.47
CA GLY A 477 -19.80 49.94 -22.91
C GLY A 477 -18.84 49.77 -21.73
N ASP A 478 -18.49 50.88 -21.10
CA ASP A 478 -17.49 50.96 -20.02
C ASP A 478 -17.94 50.21 -18.75
N VAL A 479 -17.02 49.84 -17.84
CA VAL A 479 -17.39 49.13 -16.61
C VAL A 479 -18.02 50.10 -15.62
N VAL A 480 -19.32 49.92 -15.33
CA VAL A 480 -20.11 50.80 -14.45
C VAL A 480 -20.33 50.22 -13.05
N ALA A 481 -20.13 48.91 -12.87
CA ALA A 481 -20.16 48.24 -11.56
C ALA A 481 -19.26 47.00 -11.55
N ARG A 482 -18.71 46.66 -10.37
CA ARG A 482 -18.00 45.41 -10.11
C ARG A 482 -18.65 44.64 -8.97
N ILE A 483 -18.79 43.33 -9.14
CA ILE A 483 -19.35 42.43 -8.12
C ILE A 483 -18.56 41.12 -8.06
N ALA A 484 -18.52 40.49 -6.89
CA ALA A 484 -17.92 39.16 -6.69
C ALA A 484 -18.99 38.11 -6.33
N GLU A 485 -18.92 36.90 -6.88
CA GLU A 485 -19.87 35.80 -6.56
C GLU A 485 -19.67 35.32 -5.10
N GLY A 486 -20.74 35.33 -4.31
CA GLY A 486 -20.74 34.94 -2.90
C GLY A 486 -20.78 33.42 -2.67
N GLU A 487 -20.82 32.99 -1.40
CA GLU A 487 -20.91 31.56 -1.06
C GLU A 487 -22.31 30.95 -1.28
N GLU A 488 -23.38 31.75 -1.25
CA GLU A 488 -24.74 31.30 -1.60
C GLU A 488 -25.03 31.53 -3.09
N GLU A 489 -25.55 30.51 -3.78
CA GLU A 489 -25.82 30.55 -5.23
C GLU A 489 -26.83 31.66 -5.59
N GLY A 490 -26.39 32.63 -6.41
CA GLY A 490 -27.18 33.81 -6.79
C GLY A 490 -26.99 35.04 -5.90
N THR A 491 -26.07 34.99 -4.93
CA THR A 491 -25.64 36.15 -4.13
C THR A 491 -24.30 36.71 -4.61
N TYR A 492 -24.09 38.01 -4.40
CA TYR A 492 -22.91 38.73 -4.81
C TYR A 492 -22.50 39.80 -3.79
N HIS A 493 -21.19 40.02 -3.64
CA HIS A 493 -20.61 41.14 -2.88
C HIS A 493 -20.34 42.32 -3.83
N GLU A 494 -20.49 43.55 -3.34
CA GLU A 494 -20.09 44.75 -4.09
C GLU A 494 -18.57 44.97 -3.98
N VAL A 495 -17.94 45.44 -5.06
CA VAL A 495 -16.48 45.58 -5.17
C VAL A 495 -16.13 47.01 -5.57
N MET A 496 -15.46 47.73 -4.68
CA MET A 496 -14.98 49.10 -4.88
C MET A 496 -13.47 49.13 -5.13
N MET A 497 -12.96 50.20 -5.75
CA MET A 497 -11.52 50.48 -5.90
C MET A 497 -11.10 51.50 -4.83
N GLU A 498 -9.87 51.40 -4.30
CA GLU A 498 -9.38 52.40 -3.31
C GLU A 498 -8.99 53.76 -3.92
N ASP A 499 -8.71 53.81 -5.23
CA ASP A 499 -8.33 55.04 -5.97
C ASP A 499 -9.33 55.33 -7.11
N ASP A 500 -9.76 56.60 -7.23
CA ASP A 500 -10.60 57.14 -8.32
C ASP A 500 -9.88 57.19 -9.71
N GLY A 501 -8.81 56.40 -9.88
CA GLY A 501 -7.65 56.70 -10.74
C GLY A 501 -7.66 56.17 -12.18
N GLY A 502 -8.75 55.55 -12.65
CA GLY A 502 -8.92 55.09 -14.04
C GLY A 502 -9.16 53.59 -14.21
N GLU A 503 -9.17 53.10 -15.46
CA GLU A 503 -9.42 51.70 -15.81
C GLU A 503 -8.25 50.77 -15.42
N GLN A 504 -8.06 50.53 -14.12
CA GLN A 504 -7.18 49.47 -13.66
C GLN A 504 -7.83 48.12 -13.99
N GLN A 505 -7.23 47.40 -14.94
CA GLN A 505 -7.67 46.07 -15.34
C GLN A 505 -7.28 45.06 -14.25
N VAL A 506 -8.28 44.58 -13.51
CA VAL A 506 -8.11 43.51 -12.52
C VAL A 506 -7.73 42.21 -13.24
N GLU A 507 -6.60 41.60 -12.86
CA GLU A 507 -6.28 40.26 -13.33
C GLU A 507 -7.10 39.19 -12.59
N PRO A 508 -7.52 38.12 -13.28
CA PRO A 508 -8.27 37.03 -12.65
C PRO A 508 -7.43 36.24 -11.63
N PRO A 509 -8.06 35.61 -10.63
CA PRO A 509 -7.37 34.77 -9.66
C PRO A 509 -6.62 33.61 -10.34
N ARG A 510 -5.33 33.45 -10.00
CA ARG A 510 -4.41 32.52 -10.67
C ARG A 510 -4.14 31.24 -9.86
N ARG A 511 -5.14 30.35 -9.70
CA ARG A 511 -4.88 29.01 -9.10
C ARG A 511 -4.49 27.99 -10.17
N LYS A 512 -3.20 27.72 -10.32
CA LYS A 512 -2.72 26.51 -11.04
C LYS A 512 -3.17 25.25 -10.26
N PRO A 513 -3.68 24.19 -10.92
CA PRO A 513 -3.97 22.92 -10.25
C PRO A 513 -2.67 22.15 -10.00
N PHE A 514 -2.03 22.38 -8.85
CA PHE A 514 -0.78 21.69 -8.44
C PHE A 514 -0.97 20.19 -8.17
N PHE A 515 -2.22 19.80 -7.96
CA PHE A 515 -2.64 18.47 -7.60
C PHE A 515 -3.94 18.15 -8.34
N ARG A 516 -3.84 17.39 -9.43
CA ARG A 516 -5.02 17.03 -10.23
C ARG A 516 -5.66 15.76 -9.70
N VAL A 517 -6.57 15.89 -8.73
CA VAL A 517 -7.58 14.84 -8.51
C VAL A 517 -8.53 14.87 -9.72
N PRO A 518 -8.63 13.79 -10.51
CA PRO A 518 -9.58 13.78 -11.62
C PRO A 518 -11.03 13.72 -11.08
N LYS A 519 -11.96 14.41 -11.77
CA LYS A 519 -13.18 15.01 -11.17
C LYS A 519 -13.99 14.09 -10.23
N GLY A 520 -14.28 14.62 -9.04
CA GLY A 520 -15.14 14.05 -8.00
C GLY A 520 -14.82 14.69 -6.64
N SER A 521 -15.18 15.97 -6.45
CA SER A 521 -14.96 16.69 -5.18
C SER A 521 -16.14 16.58 -4.24
N ASP A 522 -15.99 17.22 -3.07
CA ASP A 522 -17.01 17.50 -2.08
C ASP A 522 -17.57 16.27 -1.36
N GLY A 523 -17.31 16.22 -0.05
CA GLY A 523 -17.85 15.18 0.82
C GLY A 523 -17.38 13.76 0.52
N PHE A 524 -16.41 13.56 -0.38
CA PHE A 524 -15.88 12.24 -0.74
C PHE A 524 -16.98 11.32 -1.30
N SER A 525 -17.62 11.64 -2.42
CA SER A 525 -18.53 10.72 -3.15
C SER A 525 -17.92 10.27 -4.49
N VAL A 526 -17.12 9.20 -4.47
CA VAL A 526 -16.33 8.79 -5.64
C VAL A 526 -17.19 7.95 -6.60
N MET A 527 -17.65 8.60 -7.66
CA MET A 527 -18.39 7.96 -8.77
C MET A 527 -17.44 7.25 -9.75
N TRP A 528 -16.91 6.10 -9.33
CA TRP A 528 -16.07 5.22 -10.18
C TRP A 528 -16.84 4.74 -11.41
N LYS A 529 -16.12 4.50 -12.53
CA LYS A 529 -16.70 3.98 -13.77
C LYS A 529 -15.75 3.02 -14.48
N VAL A 530 -16.15 1.76 -14.68
CA VAL A 530 -15.37 0.74 -15.39
C VAL A 530 -15.53 0.92 -16.91
N VAL A 531 -14.47 1.37 -17.59
CA VAL A 531 -14.47 1.48 -19.06
C VAL A 531 -14.01 0.15 -19.68
N ALA A 532 -14.98 -0.75 -19.85
CA ALA A 532 -14.76 -2.02 -20.55
C ALA A 532 -14.68 -1.82 -22.07
N ASP A 533 -13.46 -1.64 -22.59
CA ASP A 533 -13.19 -1.83 -24.03
C ASP A 533 -12.75 -3.29 -24.32
N GLY A 534 -13.00 -3.74 -25.54
CA GLY A 534 -13.25 -5.14 -25.93
C GLY A 534 -12.11 -6.16 -25.83
N MET A 535 -11.03 -5.88 -25.10
CA MET A 535 -9.90 -6.80 -24.87
C MET A 535 -9.56 -7.05 -23.39
N GLY A 536 -10.46 -6.67 -22.47
CA GLY A 536 -10.29 -6.93 -21.04
C GLY A 536 -9.54 -5.83 -20.29
N ARG A 537 -9.90 -4.56 -20.54
CA ARG A 537 -9.45 -3.44 -19.70
C ARG A 537 -9.88 -3.64 -18.24
N SER A 538 -9.08 -3.11 -17.33
CA SER A 538 -9.41 -2.95 -15.90
C SER A 538 -8.96 -1.56 -15.45
N LEU A 539 -9.25 -0.56 -16.29
CA LEU A 539 -8.78 0.81 -16.16
C LEU A 539 -9.84 1.68 -15.49
N LEU A 540 -9.38 2.49 -14.53
CA LEU A 540 -10.06 3.72 -14.13
C LEU A 540 -9.66 4.84 -15.10
N GLU A 541 -10.15 4.75 -16.34
CA GLU A 541 -10.03 5.85 -17.30
C GLU A 541 -10.98 6.97 -16.90
N PHE A 542 -10.44 7.99 -16.23
CA PHE A 542 -11.10 9.27 -16.05
C PHE A 542 -11.20 9.98 -17.41
N ASP A 543 -12.44 10.17 -17.88
CA ASP A 543 -12.73 10.56 -19.25
C ASP A 543 -12.49 12.06 -19.50
N ALA A 544 -11.25 12.40 -19.82
CA ALA A 544 -10.83 13.74 -20.22
C ALA A 544 -11.30 14.08 -21.66
N GLY A 545 -12.61 14.32 -21.84
CA GLY A 545 -13.18 14.89 -23.07
C GLY A 545 -13.86 13.90 -24.02
N GLY A 546 -14.12 12.66 -23.60
CA GLY A 546 -14.92 11.70 -24.36
C GLY A 546 -16.40 12.08 -24.47
N ILE A 547 -17.06 11.48 -25.47
CA ILE A 547 -18.48 11.71 -25.76
C ILE A 547 -19.32 10.88 -24.80
N THR A 548 -19.97 11.57 -23.85
CA THR A 548 -20.87 10.99 -22.85
C THR A 548 -22.13 10.39 -23.50
N PRO A 549 -22.95 9.63 -22.75
CA PRO A 549 -24.28 9.24 -23.22
C PRO A 549 -25.20 10.43 -23.53
N SER A 550 -25.07 11.55 -22.79
CA SER A 550 -25.87 12.76 -23.02
C SER A 550 -25.52 13.42 -24.36
N ASP A 551 -24.21 13.54 -24.67
CA ASP A 551 -23.69 14.05 -25.95
C ASP A 551 -24.13 13.24 -27.18
N LYS A 552 -24.75 12.07 -27.00
CA LYS A 552 -25.27 11.21 -28.09
C LYS A 552 -26.77 11.39 -28.31
N VAL A 553 -27.50 12.09 -27.44
CA VAL A 553 -28.94 12.34 -27.58
C VAL A 553 -29.21 13.19 -28.82
N ASP A 554 -28.65 14.40 -28.89
CA ASP A 554 -28.97 15.33 -29.98
C ASP A 554 -28.47 14.83 -31.35
N PRO A 555 -27.27 14.22 -31.50
CA PRO A 555 -26.88 13.56 -32.74
C PRO A 555 -27.76 12.37 -33.15
N THR A 556 -28.35 11.66 -32.18
CA THR A 556 -29.35 10.61 -32.46
C THR A 556 -30.65 11.22 -32.97
N LEU A 557 -31.15 12.29 -32.33
CA LEU A 557 -32.36 13.00 -32.77
C LEU A 557 -32.17 13.65 -34.15
N ILE A 558 -30.99 14.21 -34.43
CA ILE A 558 -30.60 14.75 -35.75
C ILE A 558 -30.56 13.64 -36.80
N TYR A 559 -30.01 12.46 -36.48
CA TYR A 559 -30.04 11.32 -37.40
C TYR A 559 -31.48 10.91 -37.72
N VAL A 560 -32.35 10.77 -36.71
CA VAL A 560 -33.74 10.35 -36.92
C VAL A 560 -34.50 11.39 -37.75
N LYS A 561 -34.41 12.68 -37.41
CA LYS A 561 -34.99 13.79 -38.18
C LYS A 561 -34.50 13.85 -39.64
N LYS A 562 -33.29 13.35 -39.93
CA LYS A 562 -32.70 13.33 -41.28
C LYS A 562 -33.01 12.07 -42.09
N ASN A 563 -33.22 10.92 -41.43
CA ASN A 563 -33.31 9.60 -42.08
C ASN A 563 -34.66 8.91 -41.91
N ASP A 564 -35.58 9.50 -41.14
CA ASP A 564 -36.94 9.04 -40.87
C ASP A 564 -37.04 7.59 -40.35
N LYS A 565 -36.03 7.19 -39.56
CA LYS A 565 -35.86 5.83 -39.00
C LYS A 565 -34.98 5.84 -37.76
N SER A 566 -35.13 4.85 -36.88
CA SER A 566 -34.20 4.63 -35.77
C SER A 566 -32.82 4.17 -36.27
N PRO A 567 -31.72 4.53 -35.59
CA PRO A 567 -30.37 4.16 -36.04
C PRO A 567 -30.13 2.64 -35.87
N PRO A 568 -29.65 1.93 -36.92
CA PRO A 568 -29.25 0.53 -36.80
C PRO A 568 -28.01 0.38 -35.90
N THR A 569 -27.81 -0.78 -35.28
CA THR A 569 -26.85 -0.99 -34.16
C THR A 569 -25.41 -0.48 -34.40
N ASN A 570 -24.94 -0.48 -35.64
CA ASN A 570 -23.55 -0.07 -35.98
C ASN A 570 -23.46 1.36 -36.55
N GLU A 571 -24.56 2.12 -36.56
CA GLU A 571 -24.64 3.47 -37.14
C GLU A 571 -23.75 4.48 -36.40
N LYS A 572 -22.94 5.20 -37.17
CA LYS A 572 -22.02 6.23 -36.67
C LYS A 572 -22.26 7.57 -37.34
N VAL A 573 -22.16 8.64 -36.58
CA VAL A 573 -22.16 10.02 -37.11
C VAL A 573 -20.94 10.80 -36.62
N LYS A 574 -20.54 11.84 -37.35
CA LYS A 574 -19.52 12.79 -36.89
C LYS A 574 -20.17 13.92 -36.10
N PHE A 575 -19.60 14.27 -34.97
CA PHE A 575 -20.09 15.30 -34.06
C PHE A 575 -18.91 16.08 -33.47
N THR A 576 -19.01 17.40 -33.43
CA THR A 576 -17.93 18.27 -32.94
C THR A 576 -18.21 18.69 -31.50
N LYS A 577 -17.27 18.45 -30.59
CA LYS A 577 -17.31 18.92 -29.20
C LYS A 577 -15.98 19.60 -28.88
N ASN A 578 -16.04 20.78 -28.24
CA ASN A 578 -14.86 21.58 -27.86
C ASN A 578 -13.85 21.77 -29.01
N GLY A 579 -14.34 21.99 -30.24
CA GLY A 579 -13.54 22.13 -31.46
C GLY A 579 -13.03 20.82 -32.08
N VAL A 580 -13.12 19.68 -31.38
CA VAL A 580 -12.64 18.37 -31.85
C VAL A 580 -13.77 17.60 -32.52
N VAL A 581 -13.49 16.98 -33.68
CA VAL A 581 -14.47 16.15 -34.42
C VAL A 581 -14.37 14.69 -33.97
N HIS A 582 -15.39 14.22 -33.27
CA HIS A 582 -15.51 12.84 -32.81
C HIS A 582 -16.38 12.00 -33.77
N GLU A 583 -16.11 10.71 -33.90
CA GLU A 583 -16.97 9.76 -34.60
C GLU A 583 -17.71 8.89 -33.57
N ILE A 584 -19.05 8.99 -33.53
CA ILE A 584 -19.87 8.51 -32.42
C ILE A 584 -20.90 7.48 -32.86
N CYS A 585 -20.92 6.32 -32.20
CA CYS A 585 -21.85 5.23 -32.51
C CYS A 585 -23.22 5.46 -31.84
N ILE A 586 -24.12 6.15 -32.54
CA ILE A 586 -25.50 6.39 -32.10
C ILE A 586 -26.35 5.11 -32.15
N GLY A 587 -26.03 4.17 -33.05
CA GLY A 587 -26.70 2.87 -33.15
C GLY A 587 -26.58 2.03 -31.88
N GLN A 588 -25.36 1.90 -31.36
CA GLN A 588 -25.09 1.11 -30.15
C GLN A 588 -25.62 1.82 -28.90
N PHE A 589 -25.61 3.15 -28.88
CA PHE A 589 -26.25 3.95 -27.84
C PHE A 589 -27.76 3.67 -27.79
N TRP A 590 -28.46 3.79 -28.92
CA TRP A 590 -29.89 3.49 -29.01
C TRP A 590 -30.23 2.02 -28.66
N ALA A 591 -29.40 1.07 -29.10
CA ALA A 591 -29.55 -0.33 -28.72
C ALA A 591 -29.42 -0.58 -27.20
N ASN A 592 -28.66 0.25 -26.48
CA ASN A 592 -28.54 0.18 -25.02
C ASN A 592 -29.72 0.88 -24.31
N ILE A 593 -30.23 1.98 -24.85
CA ILE A 593 -31.48 2.62 -24.38
C ILE A 593 -32.64 1.61 -24.40
N LYS A 594 -32.83 0.88 -25.50
CA LYS A 594 -33.88 -0.16 -25.62
C LYS A 594 -33.72 -1.35 -24.67
N LYS A 595 -32.51 -1.62 -24.17
CA LYS A 595 -32.28 -2.63 -23.12
C LYS A 595 -32.72 -2.14 -21.73
N GLY A 596 -32.60 -0.84 -21.46
CA GLY A 596 -33.05 -0.21 -20.20
C GLY A 596 -31.99 0.65 -19.49
N HIS A 597 -30.82 0.90 -20.11
CA HIS A 597 -29.79 1.77 -19.56
C HIS A 597 -30.11 3.26 -19.81
N ASN A 598 -29.67 4.16 -18.92
CA ASN A 598 -29.86 5.62 -19.00
C ASN A 598 -31.35 6.03 -19.13
N LYS A 599 -32.18 5.76 -18.11
CA LYS A 599 -33.65 6.02 -18.13
C LYS A 599 -33.99 7.49 -18.41
N ASP A 600 -33.16 8.40 -17.94
CA ASP A 600 -33.38 9.85 -17.95
C ASP A 600 -33.12 10.41 -19.37
N LEU A 601 -32.13 9.83 -20.07
CA LEU A 601 -31.87 10.10 -21.48
C LEU A 601 -32.82 9.32 -22.40
N ARG A 602 -33.31 8.15 -21.97
CA ARG A 602 -34.36 7.40 -22.68
C ARG A 602 -35.60 8.26 -22.83
N ASP A 603 -36.07 8.91 -21.76
CA ASP A 603 -37.35 9.62 -21.81
C ASP A 603 -37.29 10.83 -22.77
N ARG A 604 -36.18 11.59 -22.77
CA ARG A 604 -35.88 12.61 -23.81
C ARG A 604 -35.81 12.06 -25.24
N LEU A 605 -35.48 10.77 -25.43
CA LEU A 605 -35.47 10.12 -26.75
C LEU A 605 -36.86 9.56 -27.13
N LEU A 606 -37.69 9.18 -26.16
CA LEU A 606 -39.06 8.68 -26.36
C LEU A 606 -40.08 9.81 -26.61
N GLU A 607 -39.68 11.07 -26.47
CA GLU A 607 -40.39 12.23 -27.06
C GLU A 607 -40.47 12.15 -28.59
N ASN A 608 -39.63 11.34 -29.25
CA ASN A 608 -39.70 11.07 -30.68
C ASN A 608 -40.46 9.76 -30.99
N ASP A 609 -41.56 9.85 -31.74
CA ASP A 609 -42.45 8.72 -32.03
C ASP A 609 -41.77 7.52 -32.72
N ILE A 610 -40.78 7.76 -33.59
CA ILE A 610 -40.06 6.70 -34.31
C ILE A 610 -39.19 5.88 -33.34
N LEU A 611 -38.51 6.58 -32.42
CA LEU A 611 -37.76 5.94 -31.35
C LEU A 611 -38.68 5.23 -30.35
N LYS A 612 -39.83 5.83 -30.03
CA LYS A 612 -40.86 5.24 -29.17
C LYS A 612 -41.39 3.91 -29.70
N ALA A 613 -41.83 3.88 -30.95
CA ALA A 613 -42.36 2.66 -31.59
C ALA A 613 -41.32 1.51 -31.68
N ASP A 614 -40.04 1.83 -31.86
CA ASP A 614 -38.94 0.85 -31.87
C ASP A 614 -38.54 0.39 -30.45
N TYR A 615 -38.71 1.24 -29.43
CA TYR A 615 -38.51 0.87 -28.03
C TYR A 615 -39.60 -0.07 -27.51
N ASP A 616 -40.88 0.23 -27.77
CA ASP A 616 -42.01 -0.56 -27.27
C ASP A 616 -41.99 -1.98 -27.84
N LYS A 617 -41.79 -2.09 -29.17
CA LYS A 617 -41.59 -3.34 -29.92
C LYS A 617 -40.37 -4.16 -29.46
N CYS A 618 -39.47 -3.56 -28.67
CA CYS A 618 -38.34 -4.24 -28.04
C CYS A 618 -38.66 -4.73 -26.62
N GLN A 619 -39.61 -4.12 -25.89
CA GLN A 619 -40.00 -4.58 -24.54
C GLN A 619 -40.88 -5.83 -24.58
N GLU A 620 -41.64 -6.05 -25.64
CA GLU A 620 -42.48 -7.24 -25.89
C GLU A 620 -41.71 -8.59 -25.92
N LYS A 621 -40.37 -8.58 -25.86
CA LYS A 621 -39.52 -9.75 -26.18
C LYS A 621 -38.55 -10.22 -25.07
N LYS A 622 -38.66 -9.72 -23.83
CA LYS A 622 -37.70 -10.03 -22.75
C LYS A 622 -37.97 -11.37 -22.03
N GLU A 623 -36.90 -12.06 -21.67
CA GLU A 623 -36.89 -13.45 -21.16
C GLU A 623 -37.15 -13.59 -19.63
N ILE A 624 -37.23 -14.85 -19.17
CA ILE A 624 -37.37 -15.25 -17.76
C ILE A 624 -36.19 -14.78 -16.90
N THR A 625 -36.51 -14.06 -15.81
CA THR A 625 -35.56 -13.48 -14.85
C THR A 625 -35.25 -14.42 -13.67
N PRO A 626 -34.21 -14.15 -12.86
CA PRO A 626 -33.95 -14.91 -11.63
C PRO A 626 -35.06 -14.84 -10.58
N SER A 627 -35.86 -13.76 -10.50
CA SER A 627 -37.02 -13.72 -9.58
C SER A 627 -38.09 -14.70 -10.03
N ASP A 628 -38.40 -14.74 -11.33
CA ASP A 628 -39.39 -15.69 -11.88
C ASP A 628 -39.02 -17.14 -11.53
N ARG A 629 -37.73 -17.46 -11.41
CA ARG A 629 -37.23 -18.78 -10.95
C ARG A 629 -37.47 -19.01 -9.46
N VAL A 630 -37.30 -18.01 -8.60
CA VAL A 630 -37.68 -18.08 -7.18
C VAL A 630 -39.18 -18.32 -7.04
N ASP A 631 -39.97 -17.55 -7.77
CA ASP A 631 -41.43 -17.55 -7.66
C ASP A 631 -42.03 -18.85 -8.24
N ALA A 632 -41.48 -19.37 -9.36
CA ALA A 632 -41.76 -20.71 -9.87
C ALA A 632 -41.37 -21.83 -8.89
N THR A 633 -40.25 -21.69 -8.17
CA THR A 633 -39.81 -22.66 -7.16
C THR A 633 -40.77 -22.68 -5.96
N LEU A 634 -41.20 -21.52 -5.47
CA LEU A 634 -42.18 -21.42 -4.38
C LEU A 634 -43.56 -21.96 -4.78
N ILE A 635 -44.00 -21.76 -6.03
CA ILE A 635 -45.22 -22.37 -6.58
C ILE A 635 -45.10 -23.90 -6.62
N TYR A 636 -43.95 -24.44 -7.04
CA TYR A 636 -43.71 -25.88 -7.03
C TYR A 636 -43.85 -26.48 -5.63
N VAL A 637 -43.17 -25.89 -4.64
CA VAL A 637 -43.16 -26.41 -3.27
C VAL A 637 -44.57 -26.36 -2.66
N LYS A 638 -45.30 -25.24 -2.82
CA LYS A 638 -46.71 -25.12 -2.39
C LYS A 638 -47.66 -26.14 -3.04
N LYS A 639 -47.33 -26.66 -4.23
CA LYS A 639 -48.16 -27.64 -4.95
C LYS A 639 -47.80 -29.09 -4.64
N ASN A 640 -46.53 -29.38 -4.32
CA ASN A 640 -46.01 -30.74 -4.23
C ASN A 640 -45.54 -31.13 -2.81
N ASP A 641 -45.60 -30.21 -1.85
CA ASP A 641 -45.22 -30.36 -0.44
C ASP A 641 -43.80 -30.93 -0.21
N LYS A 642 -42.89 -30.59 -1.14
CA LYS A 642 -41.50 -31.08 -1.17
C LYS A 642 -40.58 -30.11 -1.90
N SER A 643 -39.29 -30.13 -1.55
CA SER A 643 -38.23 -29.46 -2.31
C SER A 643 -38.06 -30.05 -3.72
N PRO A 644 -37.71 -29.25 -4.75
CA PRO A 644 -37.55 -29.76 -6.12
C PRO A 644 -36.33 -30.70 -6.26
N PRO A 645 -36.48 -31.89 -6.88
CA PRO A 645 -35.37 -32.73 -7.31
C PRO A 645 -34.38 -32.00 -8.21
N LYS A 646 -33.11 -32.42 -8.27
CA LYS A 646 -32.02 -31.69 -8.97
C LYS A 646 -32.30 -31.38 -10.44
N GLU A 647 -33.07 -32.22 -11.14
CA GLU A 647 -33.35 -32.03 -12.58
C GLU A 647 -34.78 -31.53 -12.84
N GLU A 648 -35.53 -31.18 -11.78
CA GLU A 648 -36.94 -30.80 -11.88
C GLU A 648 -37.15 -29.58 -12.77
N LYS A 649 -38.09 -29.70 -13.70
CA LYS A 649 -38.56 -28.60 -14.55
C LYS A 649 -40.03 -28.29 -14.29
N VAL A 650 -40.38 -27.02 -14.38
CA VAL A 650 -41.76 -26.54 -14.34
C VAL A 650 -42.05 -25.62 -15.51
N LYS A 651 -43.31 -25.58 -15.94
CA LYS A 651 -43.80 -24.54 -16.83
C LYS A 651 -44.20 -23.31 -16.03
N PHE A 652 -43.83 -22.13 -16.51
CA PHE A 652 -44.12 -20.85 -15.88
C PHE A 652 -44.55 -19.84 -16.95
N THR A 653 -45.71 -19.24 -16.79
CA THR A 653 -46.28 -18.29 -17.76
C THR A 653 -45.98 -16.86 -17.35
N LYS A 654 -45.33 -16.10 -18.24
CA LYS A 654 -45.04 -14.67 -18.06
C LYS A 654 -45.52 -13.89 -19.27
N ASN A 655 -46.22 -12.78 -19.05
CA ASN A 655 -46.78 -11.91 -20.10
C ASN A 655 -47.59 -12.68 -21.17
N GLY A 656 -48.27 -13.76 -20.79
CA GLY A 656 -49.03 -14.64 -21.70
C GLY A 656 -48.23 -15.73 -22.42
N VAL A 657 -46.89 -15.74 -22.30
CA VAL A 657 -46.00 -16.74 -22.91
C VAL A 657 -45.62 -17.81 -21.87
N GLU A 658 -45.71 -19.08 -22.26
CA GLU A 658 -45.37 -20.23 -21.41
C GLU A 658 -43.89 -20.62 -21.61
N HIS A 659 -43.10 -20.63 -20.52
CA HIS A 659 -41.68 -20.97 -20.53
C HIS A 659 -41.37 -22.21 -19.69
N GLU A 660 -40.42 -23.04 -20.12
CA GLU A 660 -39.91 -24.17 -19.33
C GLU A 660 -38.69 -23.74 -18.49
N ILE A 661 -38.76 -23.92 -17.16
CA ILE A 661 -37.72 -23.52 -16.20
C ILE A 661 -37.24 -24.76 -15.42
N CYS A 662 -35.94 -25.06 -15.48
CA CYS A 662 -35.34 -26.00 -14.53
C CYS A 662 -35.14 -25.32 -13.16
N ILE A 663 -36.06 -25.59 -12.24
CA ILE A 663 -36.00 -25.11 -10.84
C ILE A 663 -35.14 -26.01 -9.96
N GLY A 664 -34.98 -27.29 -10.33
CA GLY A 664 -34.16 -28.25 -9.60
C GLY A 664 -32.69 -27.85 -9.50
N GLN A 665 -32.09 -27.53 -10.64
CA GLN A 665 -30.68 -27.14 -10.70
C GLN A 665 -30.47 -25.73 -10.12
N PHE A 666 -31.48 -24.86 -10.20
CA PHE A 666 -31.49 -23.57 -9.52
C PHE A 666 -31.46 -23.74 -8.00
N TRP A 667 -32.33 -24.56 -7.42
CA TRP A 667 -32.34 -24.85 -5.99
C TRP A 667 -31.05 -25.54 -5.51
N ALA A 668 -30.52 -26.49 -6.31
CA ALA A 668 -29.24 -27.13 -6.02
C ALA A 668 -28.06 -26.14 -5.98
N ASN A 669 -28.08 -25.07 -6.80
CA ASN A 669 -27.07 -24.01 -6.75
C ASN A 669 -27.21 -23.15 -5.48
N ILE A 670 -28.45 -22.79 -5.10
CA ILE A 670 -28.75 -22.02 -3.87
C ILE A 670 -28.25 -22.76 -2.62
N LYS A 671 -28.47 -24.08 -2.49
CA LYS A 671 -27.96 -24.89 -1.36
C LYS A 671 -26.43 -25.00 -1.29
N ASN A 672 -25.73 -24.63 -2.37
CA ASN A 672 -24.27 -24.58 -2.47
C ASN A 672 -23.71 -23.16 -2.32
N GLY A 673 -24.52 -22.17 -1.93
CA GLY A 673 -24.05 -20.83 -1.53
C GLY A 673 -24.16 -19.72 -2.58
N GLN A 674 -24.72 -19.98 -3.76
CA GLN A 674 -24.97 -18.90 -4.73
C GLN A 674 -26.10 -17.97 -4.27
N SER A 675 -25.93 -16.65 -4.47
CA SER A 675 -26.97 -15.61 -4.34
C SER A 675 -27.71 -15.58 -2.98
N LYS A 676 -27.04 -15.07 -1.93
CA LYS A 676 -27.59 -14.86 -0.57
C LYS A 676 -29.01 -14.27 -0.58
N ASN A 677 -29.24 -13.19 -1.33
CA ASN A 677 -30.54 -12.49 -1.36
C ASN A 677 -31.68 -13.33 -1.97
N LEU A 678 -31.38 -14.27 -2.88
CA LEU A 678 -32.37 -15.19 -3.46
C LEU A 678 -32.59 -16.40 -2.54
N ARG A 679 -31.52 -16.90 -1.89
CA ARG A 679 -31.58 -17.92 -0.84
C ARG A 679 -32.51 -17.46 0.29
N ASP A 680 -32.31 -16.24 0.79
CA ASP A 680 -33.02 -15.75 1.97
C ASP A 680 -34.51 -15.40 1.67
N ARG A 681 -34.89 -15.27 0.39
CA ARG A 681 -36.30 -15.31 -0.07
C ARG A 681 -36.89 -16.73 -0.03
N LEU A 682 -36.12 -17.74 -0.45
CA LEU A 682 -36.57 -19.14 -0.51
C LEU A 682 -36.64 -19.81 0.87
N LEU A 683 -35.72 -19.48 1.79
CA LEU A 683 -35.70 -19.99 3.17
C LEU A 683 -36.84 -19.45 4.06
N LYS A 684 -37.71 -18.57 3.54
CA LYS A 684 -38.99 -18.20 4.17
C LYS A 684 -40.06 -19.29 4.04
N ASN A 685 -39.78 -20.39 3.35
CA ASN A 685 -40.62 -21.58 3.31
C ASN A 685 -39.93 -22.72 4.08
N ASP A 686 -40.65 -23.31 5.04
CA ASP A 686 -40.08 -24.27 5.99
C ASP A 686 -39.58 -25.57 5.35
N ILE A 687 -40.17 -26.00 4.23
CA ILE A 687 -39.76 -27.19 3.49
C ILE A 687 -38.41 -26.97 2.80
N LEU A 688 -38.24 -25.80 2.16
CA LEU A 688 -36.96 -25.39 1.58
C LEU A 688 -35.91 -25.11 2.66
N LYS A 689 -36.33 -24.58 3.82
CA LYS A 689 -35.43 -24.39 4.96
C LYS A 689 -34.93 -25.73 5.51
N ALA A 690 -35.82 -26.68 5.81
CA ALA A 690 -35.44 -28.00 6.30
C ALA A 690 -34.53 -28.78 5.33
N ASP A 691 -34.75 -28.66 4.01
CA ASP A 691 -33.88 -29.26 2.97
C ASP A 691 -32.55 -28.51 2.76
N TYR A 692 -32.45 -27.24 3.18
CA TYR A 692 -31.20 -26.49 3.24
C TYR A 692 -30.41 -26.81 4.51
N ASP A 693 -31.05 -26.79 5.69
CA ASP A 693 -30.43 -27.00 7.00
C ASP A 693 -29.86 -28.43 7.07
N LYS A 694 -30.64 -29.44 6.68
CA LYS A 694 -30.22 -30.85 6.51
C LYS A 694 -29.10 -31.06 5.47
N CYS A 695 -28.82 -30.05 4.64
CA CYS A 695 -27.69 -30.02 3.71
C CYS A 695 -26.45 -29.33 4.30
N GLN A 696 -26.58 -28.55 5.38
CA GLN A 696 -25.45 -27.99 6.14
C GLN A 696 -25.03 -28.91 7.29
N GLU A 697 -25.99 -29.53 8.00
CA GLU A 697 -25.72 -30.55 9.04
C GLU A 697 -24.79 -31.66 8.52
N LYS A 698 -24.99 -32.07 7.25
CA LYS A 698 -24.16 -33.06 6.53
C LYS A 698 -22.77 -32.59 6.12
N LYS A 699 -22.48 -31.29 6.21
CA LYS A 699 -21.14 -30.70 6.06
C LYS A 699 -20.47 -30.60 7.43
N GLU A 700 -21.23 -30.24 8.45
CA GLU A 700 -20.80 -30.07 9.85
C GLU A 700 -20.51 -31.40 10.57
N HIS A 701 -21.22 -32.48 10.24
CA HIS A 701 -20.97 -33.84 10.78
C HIS A 701 -19.71 -34.52 10.22
N LYS A 702 -18.64 -33.76 10.00
CA LYS A 702 -17.27 -34.28 9.86
C LYS A 702 -16.52 -34.04 11.18
N PRO A 703 -16.13 -35.09 11.92
CA PRO A 703 -15.32 -34.90 13.12
C PRO A 703 -13.94 -34.33 12.74
N GLU A 704 -13.64 -33.12 13.22
CA GLU A 704 -12.36 -32.45 12.96
C GLU A 704 -11.25 -32.98 13.89
N ILE A 705 -10.61 -34.05 13.45
CA ILE A 705 -9.18 -34.26 13.72
C ILE A 705 -8.46 -34.09 12.37
N PRO A 706 -7.71 -33.01 12.14
CA PRO A 706 -7.05 -32.77 10.86
C PRO A 706 -5.93 -33.81 10.64
N ILE A 707 -6.20 -34.81 9.80
CA ILE A 707 -5.25 -35.89 9.45
C ILE A 707 -3.98 -35.27 8.87
N THR A 708 -2.94 -35.21 9.69
CA THR A 708 -1.71 -34.46 9.39
C THR A 708 -0.95 -35.10 8.22
N PRO A 709 -0.03 -34.35 7.58
CA PRO A 709 0.85 -34.96 6.59
C PRO A 709 1.74 -36.07 7.18
N SER A 710 2.07 -36.04 8.49
CA SER A 710 2.81 -37.12 9.14
C SER A 710 1.93 -38.35 9.41
N ASP A 711 0.66 -38.21 9.80
CA ASP A 711 -0.24 -39.37 9.95
C ASP A 711 -0.38 -40.17 8.66
N ARG A 712 -0.32 -39.48 7.50
CA ARG A 712 -0.34 -40.11 6.17
C ARG A 712 0.97 -40.85 5.86
N VAL A 713 2.11 -40.30 6.28
CA VAL A 713 3.42 -41.00 6.21
C VAL A 713 3.40 -42.25 7.09
N ASP A 714 3.01 -42.11 8.35
CA ASP A 714 2.98 -43.20 9.33
C ASP A 714 2.03 -44.32 8.89
N ALA A 715 0.80 -43.99 8.44
CA ALA A 715 -0.16 -44.94 7.90
C ALA A 715 0.38 -45.67 6.64
N THR A 716 1.11 -44.96 5.78
CA THR A 716 1.76 -45.56 4.60
C THR A 716 2.86 -46.53 5.01
N LEU A 717 3.70 -46.16 5.98
CA LEU A 717 4.77 -47.02 6.49
C LEU A 717 4.24 -48.26 7.24
N ILE A 718 3.17 -48.13 8.02
CA ILE A 718 2.51 -49.26 8.68
C ILE A 718 1.95 -50.23 7.63
N TYR A 719 1.19 -49.73 6.64
CA TYR A 719 0.67 -50.56 5.55
C TYR A 719 1.78 -51.36 4.85
N VAL A 720 2.90 -50.71 4.52
CA VAL A 720 4.04 -51.35 3.83
C VAL A 720 4.71 -52.39 4.72
N LYS A 721 4.84 -52.13 6.03
CA LYS A 721 5.38 -53.08 7.02
C LYS A 721 4.52 -54.34 7.15
N GLU A 722 3.20 -54.19 7.14
CA GLU A 722 2.24 -55.29 7.25
C GLU A 722 2.08 -56.07 5.94
N ASN A 723 1.90 -55.37 4.82
CA ASN A 723 1.55 -55.95 3.52
C ASN A 723 2.76 -56.27 2.62
N LYS A 724 3.96 -55.82 3.00
CA LYS A 724 5.23 -55.99 2.25
C LYS A 724 5.15 -55.52 0.78
N LYS A 725 4.34 -54.50 0.51
CA LYS A 725 4.09 -53.92 -0.82
C LYS A 725 3.73 -52.43 -0.69
N SER A 726 3.99 -51.65 -1.72
CA SER A 726 3.50 -50.26 -1.85
C SER A 726 1.96 -50.22 -1.96
N PRO A 727 1.26 -49.21 -1.40
CA PRO A 727 -0.19 -49.14 -1.49
C PRO A 727 -0.68 -48.88 -2.93
N PRO A 728 -1.70 -49.63 -3.42
CA PRO A 728 -2.36 -49.35 -4.69
C PRO A 728 -3.19 -48.05 -4.61
N GLN A 729 -3.54 -47.46 -5.77
CA GLN A 729 -3.99 -46.07 -5.87
C GLN A 729 -5.18 -45.68 -4.96
N ASP A 730 -6.15 -46.56 -4.78
CA ASP A 730 -7.38 -46.28 -4.03
C ASP A 730 -7.37 -46.90 -2.61
N GLU A 731 -6.21 -47.40 -2.16
CA GLU A 731 -6.00 -48.02 -0.85
C GLU A 731 -6.29 -47.06 0.30
N LYS A 732 -6.95 -47.57 1.34
CA LYS A 732 -7.37 -46.83 2.52
C LYS A 732 -6.85 -47.51 3.79
N PHE A 733 -6.42 -46.72 4.76
CA PHE A 733 -5.84 -47.21 6.02
C PHE A 733 -6.63 -46.68 7.22
N THR A 734 -6.86 -47.56 8.20
CA THR A 734 -7.65 -47.29 9.41
C THR A 734 -6.79 -47.52 10.65
N LYS A 735 -6.52 -46.46 11.43
CA LYS A 735 -5.60 -46.49 12.59
C LYS A 735 -6.40 -46.76 13.87
N ASN A 736 -6.00 -47.78 14.64
CA ASN A 736 -6.51 -48.09 15.99
C ASN A 736 -8.06 -48.24 16.13
N GLY A 737 -8.75 -48.73 15.09
CA GLY A 737 -10.19 -49.03 15.16
C GLY A 737 -11.12 -47.81 15.10
N VAL A 738 -10.61 -46.61 14.81
CA VAL A 738 -11.42 -45.40 14.58
C VAL A 738 -11.67 -45.24 13.07
N GLU A 739 -12.92 -44.97 12.66
CA GLU A 739 -13.30 -44.80 11.25
C GLU A 739 -12.77 -43.49 10.62
N HIS A 740 -11.48 -43.46 10.34
CA HIS A 740 -10.83 -42.46 9.51
C HIS A 740 -10.20 -43.11 8.28
N GLU A 741 -10.89 -43.02 7.13
CA GLU A 741 -10.39 -43.53 5.85
C GLU A 741 -9.20 -42.69 5.32
N ILE A 742 -7.98 -42.98 5.77
CA ILE A 742 -6.78 -42.35 5.21
C ILE A 742 -6.48 -43.00 3.85
N CYS A 743 -6.81 -42.33 2.74
CA CYS A 743 -6.48 -42.79 1.39
C CYS A 743 -4.96 -42.67 1.10
N ILE A 744 -4.19 -43.62 1.63
CA ILE A 744 -2.73 -43.71 1.51
C ILE A 744 -2.29 -43.98 0.07
N GLY A 745 -3.10 -44.68 -0.73
CA GLY A 745 -2.81 -44.94 -2.14
C GLY A 745 -2.66 -43.66 -2.97
N LYS A 746 -3.61 -42.74 -2.82
CA LYS A 746 -3.63 -41.46 -3.53
C LYS A 746 -2.57 -40.51 -3.01
N PHE A 747 -2.29 -40.56 -1.70
CA PHE A 747 -1.16 -39.84 -1.10
C PHE A 747 0.18 -40.31 -1.69
N TRP A 748 0.45 -41.61 -1.70
CA TRP A 748 1.67 -42.19 -2.28
C TRP A 748 1.80 -41.91 -3.78
N SER A 749 0.69 -41.93 -4.53
CA SER A 749 0.68 -41.54 -5.95
C SER A 749 1.10 -40.07 -6.17
N ASN A 750 0.69 -39.15 -5.29
CA ASN A 750 1.12 -37.75 -5.36
C ASN A 750 2.61 -37.59 -5.02
N ILE A 751 3.12 -38.31 -4.01
CA ILE A 751 4.53 -38.34 -3.63
C ILE A 751 5.41 -38.84 -4.80
N LYS A 752 5.03 -39.94 -5.47
CA LYS A 752 5.71 -40.45 -6.68
C LYS A 752 5.68 -39.48 -7.87
N ASN A 753 4.82 -38.46 -7.82
CA ASN A 753 4.69 -37.41 -8.83
C ASN A 753 5.38 -36.08 -8.45
N GLY A 754 6.17 -36.05 -7.37
CA GLY A 754 7.05 -34.93 -7.04
C GLY A 754 6.43 -33.87 -6.13
N HIS A 755 5.24 -34.11 -5.57
CA HIS A 755 4.68 -33.25 -4.54
C HIS A 755 5.36 -33.52 -3.18
N ASN A 756 5.61 -32.44 -2.44
CA ASN A 756 6.05 -32.43 -1.03
C ASN A 756 7.33 -33.26 -0.74
N LYS A 757 8.48 -32.64 -1.02
CA LYS A 757 9.82 -33.26 -1.04
C LYS A 757 10.22 -33.90 0.29
N ASP A 758 9.93 -33.26 1.42
CA ASP A 758 10.47 -33.68 2.72
C ASP A 758 9.71 -34.90 3.27
N LEU A 759 8.41 -35.00 2.95
CA LEU A 759 7.60 -36.19 3.21
C LEU A 759 7.96 -37.35 2.28
N ARG A 760 8.34 -37.05 1.02
CA ARG A 760 8.88 -38.06 0.09
C ARG A 760 10.15 -38.66 0.67
N ASP A 761 11.10 -37.84 1.10
CA ASP A 761 12.42 -38.32 1.50
C ASP A 761 12.34 -39.21 2.76
N ARG A 762 11.47 -38.87 3.73
CA ARG A 762 11.08 -39.77 4.86
C ARG A 762 10.45 -41.10 4.42
N LEU A 763 9.68 -41.13 3.33
CA LEU A 763 9.06 -42.37 2.81
C LEU A 763 10.06 -43.23 2.02
N LEU A 764 11.09 -42.62 1.41
CA LEU A 764 12.14 -43.32 0.66
C LEU A 764 13.22 -43.95 1.55
N GLU A 765 13.16 -43.75 2.87
CA GLU A 765 13.89 -44.55 3.85
C GLU A 765 13.46 -46.03 3.86
N ASN A 766 12.26 -46.34 3.32
CA ASN A 766 11.77 -47.70 3.18
C ASN A 766 12.07 -48.29 1.79
N ASP A 767 12.83 -49.39 1.72
CA ASP A 767 13.27 -50.03 0.47
C ASP A 767 12.13 -50.39 -0.50
N ILE A 768 10.95 -50.77 -0.01
CA ILE A 768 9.80 -51.17 -0.84
C ILE A 768 9.18 -49.94 -1.52
N LEU A 769 9.05 -48.84 -0.78
CA LEU A 769 8.59 -47.56 -1.31
C LEU A 769 9.64 -46.95 -2.24
N LYS A 770 10.92 -47.07 -1.91
CA LYS A 770 12.03 -46.64 -2.76
C LYS A 770 12.04 -47.37 -4.11
N ALA A 771 11.95 -48.71 -4.10
CA ALA A 771 11.91 -49.50 -5.33
C ALA A 771 10.67 -49.19 -6.22
N ASP A 772 9.50 -48.91 -5.64
CA ASP A 772 8.30 -48.50 -6.39
C ASP A 772 8.36 -47.02 -6.85
N TYR A 773 9.06 -46.15 -6.13
CA TYR A 773 9.35 -44.78 -6.56
C TYR A 773 10.34 -44.76 -7.73
N ASP A 774 11.47 -45.47 -7.62
CA ASP A 774 12.52 -45.51 -8.64
C ASP A 774 11.98 -46.11 -9.94
N LYS A 775 11.25 -47.23 -9.86
CA LYS A 775 10.50 -47.86 -10.97
C LYS A 775 9.39 -46.97 -11.54
N CYS A 776 8.96 -45.94 -10.82
CA CYS A 776 8.06 -44.90 -11.32
C CYS A 776 8.82 -43.76 -12.04
N GLN A 777 10.04 -43.43 -11.61
CA GLN A 777 10.89 -42.45 -12.30
C GLN A 777 11.53 -43.04 -13.57
N GLU A 778 11.90 -44.33 -13.60
CA GLU A 778 12.33 -45.03 -14.83
C GLU A 778 11.28 -44.91 -15.94
N LYS A 779 10.00 -45.04 -15.60
CA LYS A 779 8.87 -44.86 -16.54
C LYS A 779 8.69 -43.42 -17.04
N LYS A 780 9.39 -42.45 -16.46
CA LYS A 780 9.37 -41.02 -16.87
C LYS A 780 10.53 -40.62 -17.78
N GLU A 781 11.45 -41.54 -18.14
CA GLU A 781 12.57 -41.26 -19.06
C GLU A 781 12.17 -40.82 -20.48
N ILE A 782 10.91 -41.03 -20.90
CA ILE A 782 10.40 -40.57 -22.21
C ILE A 782 9.99 -39.09 -22.13
N THR A 783 10.97 -38.23 -22.42
CA THR A 783 10.82 -36.77 -22.50
C THR A 783 9.89 -36.36 -23.65
N PRO A 784 9.45 -35.09 -23.69
CA PRO A 784 8.74 -34.57 -24.86
C PRO A 784 9.57 -34.61 -26.17
N SER A 785 10.91 -34.55 -26.12
CA SER A 785 11.75 -34.70 -27.32
C SER A 785 11.68 -36.12 -27.87
N ASP A 786 11.79 -37.15 -27.03
CA ASP A 786 11.71 -38.55 -27.50
C ASP A 786 10.38 -38.83 -28.24
N LYS A 787 9.30 -38.11 -27.87
CA LYS A 787 7.99 -38.19 -28.54
C LYS A 787 7.98 -37.46 -29.88
N VAL A 788 8.73 -36.36 -30.04
CA VAL A 788 8.99 -35.73 -31.34
C VAL A 788 9.76 -36.71 -32.24
N ASP A 789 10.86 -37.27 -31.74
CA ASP A 789 11.73 -38.16 -32.50
C ASP A 789 11.02 -39.45 -32.91
N ALA A 790 10.25 -40.08 -32.01
CA ALA A 790 9.39 -41.22 -32.33
C ALA A 790 8.31 -40.89 -33.38
N THR A 791 7.76 -39.66 -33.37
CA THR A 791 6.78 -39.21 -34.36
C THR A 791 7.42 -39.00 -35.72
N LEU A 792 8.60 -38.38 -35.79
CA LEU A 792 9.34 -38.18 -37.04
C LEU A 792 9.77 -39.52 -37.66
N ILE A 793 10.22 -40.48 -36.86
CA ILE A 793 10.54 -41.85 -37.30
C ILE A 793 9.29 -42.54 -37.89
N TYR A 794 8.13 -42.41 -37.24
CA TYR A 794 6.88 -42.96 -37.77
C TYR A 794 6.51 -42.37 -39.13
N VAL A 795 6.57 -41.04 -39.27
CA VAL A 795 6.18 -40.36 -40.51
C VAL A 795 7.15 -40.69 -41.65
N LYS A 796 8.46 -40.74 -41.36
CA LYS A 796 9.49 -41.16 -42.32
C LYS A 796 9.29 -42.59 -42.82
N LYS A 797 8.83 -43.51 -41.95
CA LYS A 797 8.53 -44.91 -42.31
C LYS A 797 7.21 -45.08 -43.07
N ASN A 798 6.14 -44.41 -42.62
CA ASN A 798 4.77 -44.67 -43.08
C ASN A 798 4.24 -43.66 -44.12
N LYS A 799 4.98 -42.56 -44.38
CA LYS A 799 4.62 -41.47 -45.30
C LYS A 799 3.22 -40.86 -45.06
N LYS A 800 2.79 -40.83 -43.80
CA LYS A 800 1.52 -40.25 -43.33
C LYS A 800 1.68 -39.72 -41.90
N SER A 801 0.86 -38.76 -41.50
CA SER A 801 0.77 -38.33 -40.10
C SER A 801 0.15 -39.44 -39.22
N PRO A 802 0.46 -39.50 -37.91
CA PRO A 802 -0.06 -40.55 -37.04
C PRO A 802 -1.58 -40.37 -36.77
N PRO A 803 -2.40 -41.43 -36.93
CA PRO A 803 -3.78 -41.48 -36.45
C PRO A 803 -3.92 -41.15 -34.95
N GLN A 804 -5.10 -40.70 -34.52
CA GLN A 804 -5.31 -40.16 -33.16
C GLN A 804 -4.89 -41.08 -32.00
N ASP A 805 -5.04 -42.40 -32.16
CA ASP A 805 -4.71 -43.40 -31.14
C ASP A 805 -3.42 -44.19 -31.44
N GLU A 806 -2.68 -43.78 -32.47
CA GLU A 806 -1.48 -44.49 -32.95
C GLU A 806 -0.39 -44.58 -31.88
N LYS A 807 0.18 -45.78 -31.74
CA LYS A 807 1.35 -46.03 -30.91
C LYS A 807 2.54 -46.51 -31.74
N VAL A 808 3.74 -46.26 -31.23
CA VAL A 808 4.98 -46.88 -31.71
C VAL A 808 5.81 -47.42 -30.56
N LYS A 809 6.62 -48.43 -30.85
CA LYS A 809 7.72 -48.82 -29.99
C LYS A 809 8.94 -47.94 -30.29
N PHE A 810 9.60 -47.46 -29.24
CA PHE A 810 10.77 -46.57 -29.32
C PHE A 810 11.81 -47.01 -28.28
N THR A 811 13.03 -47.32 -28.73
CA THR A 811 14.08 -47.86 -27.87
C THR A 811 15.00 -46.73 -27.39
N LYS A 812 15.12 -46.55 -26.08
CA LYS A 812 15.98 -45.55 -25.44
C LYS A 812 16.92 -46.24 -24.45
N LYS A 813 18.23 -45.95 -24.52
CA LYS A 813 19.28 -46.62 -23.70
C LYS A 813 19.22 -48.16 -23.70
N GLY A 814 18.69 -48.78 -24.75
CA GLY A 814 18.49 -50.24 -24.84
C GLY A 814 17.16 -50.78 -24.30
N VAL A 815 16.33 -49.94 -23.66
CA VAL A 815 14.98 -50.31 -23.18
C VAL A 815 13.93 -49.93 -24.22
N GLU A 816 12.99 -50.82 -24.51
CA GLU A 816 11.92 -50.61 -25.51
C GLU A 816 10.64 -50.06 -24.83
N HIS A 817 10.20 -48.87 -25.22
CA HIS A 817 9.04 -48.18 -24.64
C HIS A 817 7.90 -48.04 -25.66
N GLU A 818 6.64 -48.12 -25.22
CA GLU A 818 5.46 -47.89 -26.06
C GLU A 818 4.97 -46.44 -25.92
N ILE A 819 4.94 -45.68 -27.03
CA ILE A 819 4.62 -44.24 -27.07
C ILE A 819 3.36 -43.98 -27.92
N TYR A 820 2.35 -43.35 -27.33
CA TYR A 820 1.15 -42.85 -28.02
C TYR A 820 1.44 -41.56 -28.82
N ILE A 821 2.09 -41.68 -29.97
CA ILE A 821 2.41 -40.55 -30.86
C ILE A 821 1.16 -39.87 -31.44
N GLY A 822 0.06 -40.60 -31.65
CA GLY A 822 -1.20 -40.04 -32.13
C GLY A 822 -1.80 -38.97 -31.22
N LYS A 823 -1.87 -39.29 -29.92
CA LYS A 823 -2.41 -38.39 -28.88
C LYS A 823 -1.47 -37.22 -28.60
N PHE A 824 -0.17 -37.40 -28.81
CA PHE A 824 0.82 -36.33 -28.77
C PHE A 824 0.60 -35.36 -29.94
N TRP A 825 0.57 -35.87 -31.18
CA TRP A 825 0.36 -35.05 -32.38
C TRP A 825 -0.97 -34.28 -32.39
N SER A 826 -2.06 -34.91 -31.92
CA SER A 826 -3.36 -34.24 -31.79
C SER A 826 -3.31 -33.00 -30.87
N LYS A 827 -2.57 -33.07 -29.76
CA LYS A 827 -2.36 -31.94 -28.84
C LYS A 827 -1.51 -30.83 -29.46
N ILE A 828 -0.49 -31.17 -30.24
CA ILE A 828 0.31 -30.21 -31.02
C ILE A 828 -0.58 -29.46 -32.03
N LYS A 829 -1.44 -30.15 -32.79
CA LYS A 829 -2.41 -29.51 -33.71
C LYS A 829 -3.46 -28.63 -33.02
N GLN A 830 -3.67 -28.81 -31.71
CA GLN A 830 -4.54 -27.96 -30.89
C GLN A 830 -3.84 -26.71 -30.33
N GLY A 831 -2.50 -26.61 -30.41
CA GLY A 831 -1.73 -25.42 -30.03
C GLY A 831 -0.87 -25.56 -28.76
N GLN A 832 -0.68 -26.78 -28.24
CA GLN A 832 0.20 -27.00 -27.09
C GLN A 832 1.68 -27.10 -27.52
N ASN A 833 2.60 -26.61 -26.68
CA ASN A 833 4.07 -26.65 -26.84
C ASN A 833 4.59 -26.14 -28.21
N LYS A 834 4.66 -24.82 -28.37
CA LYS A 834 5.12 -24.13 -29.59
C LYS A 834 6.49 -24.63 -30.09
N ASP A 835 7.47 -24.79 -29.20
CA ASP A 835 8.85 -25.13 -29.60
C ASP A 835 8.97 -26.56 -30.13
N LEU A 836 8.17 -27.49 -29.58
CA LEU A 836 8.07 -28.88 -30.05
C LEU A 836 7.21 -29.00 -31.32
N ARG A 837 6.22 -28.12 -31.49
CA ARG A 837 5.46 -28.00 -32.72
C ARG A 837 6.38 -27.63 -33.87
N ASP A 838 7.19 -26.59 -33.71
CA ASP A 838 7.94 -26.00 -34.83
C ASP A 838 8.96 -27.01 -35.40
N ARG A 839 9.65 -27.76 -34.53
CA ARG A 839 10.51 -28.91 -34.90
C ARG A 839 9.78 -30.10 -35.53
N LEU A 840 8.47 -30.25 -35.33
CA LEU A 840 7.65 -31.25 -36.05
C LEU A 840 7.17 -30.72 -37.41
N LEU A 841 6.99 -29.41 -37.56
CA LEU A 841 6.58 -28.74 -38.81
C LEU A 841 7.73 -28.60 -39.82
N GLU A 842 8.96 -28.92 -39.43
CA GLU A 842 10.09 -29.17 -40.36
C GLU A 842 9.81 -30.34 -41.33
N ASN A 843 8.85 -31.22 -41.02
CA ASN A 843 8.44 -32.30 -41.92
C ASN A 843 7.17 -31.96 -42.72
N ASP A 844 7.27 -31.95 -44.04
CA ASP A 844 6.19 -31.55 -44.97
C ASP A 844 4.84 -32.27 -44.74
N ILE A 845 4.87 -33.55 -44.32
CA ILE A 845 3.66 -34.36 -44.13
C ILE A 845 2.94 -33.97 -42.83
N LEU A 846 3.71 -33.67 -41.78
CA LEU A 846 3.16 -33.13 -40.53
C LEU A 846 2.73 -31.68 -40.71
N LYS A 847 3.49 -30.89 -41.47
CA LYS A 847 3.13 -29.52 -41.85
C LYS A 847 1.80 -29.47 -42.59
N ALA A 848 1.63 -30.24 -43.66
CA ALA A 848 0.36 -30.29 -44.41
C ALA A 848 -0.85 -30.74 -43.56
N ASP A 849 -0.69 -31.65 -42.60
CA ASP A 849 -1.76 -32.07 -41.69
C ASP A 849 -2.01 -31.07 -40.53
N TYR A 850 -1.02 -30.27 -40.16
CA TYR A 850 -1.18 -29.15 -39.24
C TYR A 850 -1.87 -27.95 -39.91
N ASP A 851 -1.40 -27.56 -41.10
CA ASP A 851 -1.88 -26.42 -41.87
C ASP A 851 -3.35 -26.64 -42.26
N LYS A 852 -3.68 -27.82 -42.82
CA LYS A 852 -5.07 -28.25 -43.09
C LYS A 852 -5.98 -28.32 -41.85
N CYS A 853 -5.40 -28.32 -40.66
CA CYS A 853 -6.11 -28.22 -39.39
C CYS A 853 -6.24 -26.76 -38.90
N GLN A 854 -5.31 -25.86 -39.23
CA GLN A 854 -5.42 -24.43 -38.97
C GLN A 854 -6.27 -23.70 -40.01
N GLU A 855 -6.22 -24.04 -41.30
CA GLU A 855 -7.11 -23.52 -42.35
C GLU A 855 -8.58 -23.67 -41.94
N LYS A 856 -8.97 -24.81 -41.36
CA LYS A 856 -10.32 -25.06 -40.82
C LYS A 856 -10.69 -24.23 -39.57
N LYS A 857 -9.72 -23.58 -38.92
CA LYS A 857 -9.90 -22.60 -37.84
C LYS A 857 -9.78 -21.16 -38.34
N GLU A 858 -9.01 -20.92 -39.40
CA GLU A 858 -8.79 -19.60 -39.99
C GLU A 858 -9.92 -19.22 -40.96
N GLN A 859 -10.53 -20.17 -41.66
CA GLN A 859 -11.86 -20.00 -42.27
C GLN A 859 -12.97 -19.68 -41.25
N LYS A 860 -12.69 -19.81 -39.94
CA LYS A 860 -13.53 -19.35 -38.82
C LYS A 860 -13.06 -18.02 -38.18
N LYS A 861 -12.03 -17.36 -38.74
CA LYS A 861 -11.45 -16.11 -38.22
C LYS A 861 -11.05 -15.07 -39.28
N SER A 862 -10.93 -15.42 -40.56
CA SER A 862 -10.36 -14.57 -41.62
C SER A 862 -11.31 -13.53 -42.21
N SER A 863 -12.10 -12.90 -41.33
CA SER A 863 -12.72 -11.60 -41.54
C SER A 863 -12.50 -10.81 -40.24
N THR A 864 -11.48 -9.95 -40.10
CA THR A 864 -10.57 -9.33 -41.11
C THR A 864 -9.17 -8.99 -40.51
N SER A 865 -8.22 -8.50 -41.31
CA SER A 865 -6.85 -8.03 -40.93
C SER A 865 -6.55 -6.63 -41.55
N ASN A 866 -5.37 -5.96 -41.50
CA ASN A 866 -3.94 -6.22 -41.18
C ASN A 866 -3.26 -4.83 -40.83
N SER A 867 -1.95 -4.54 -40.65
CA SER A 867 -0.62 -5.21 -40.61
C SER A 867 0.46 -4.24 -40.02
N ALA A 868 1.71 -4.69 -39.80
CA ALA A 868 2.93 -3.88 -39.47
C ALA A 868 4.12 -4.34 -40.39
N PRO A 869 5.46 -4.13 -40.16
CA PRO A 869 6.31 -3.26 -39.29
C PRO A 869 7.33 -2.42 -40.19
N PRO A 870 8.70 -2.28 -40.05
CA PRO A 870 9.70 -2.34 -38.94
C PRO A 870 10.86 -1.28 -38.88
N ARG A 871 11.48 -1.16 -37.68
CA ARG A 871 12.87 -0.85 -37.19
C ARG A 871 14.09 -0.49 -38.08
N ILE A 872 15.10 0.21 -37.45
CA ILE A 872 16.60 -0.02 -37.47
C ILE A 872 17.31 0.78 -36.29
N SER A 873 18.65 0.76 -36.07
CA SER A 873 19.28 0.76 -34.71
C SER A 873 20.77 1.26 -34.47
N LEU A 874 21.05 1.84 -33.25
CA LEU A 874 22.29 1.82 -32.38
C LEU A 874 23.68 2.33 -32.93
N PRO A 875 24.86 2.41 -32.19
CA PRO A 875 25.26 2.09 -30.76
C PRO A 875 26.27 3.05 -29.98
N GLN A 876 26.42 2.86 -28.64
CA GLN A 876 27.62 2.86 -27.70
C GLN A 876 28.73 3.96 -27.65
N ASP A 877 29.59 4.21 -26.62
CA ASP A 877 29.96 3.72 -25.23
C ASP A 877 30.81 4.86 -24.51
N GLN A 878 31.49 4.92 -23.32
CA GLN A 878 31.86 4.16 -22.06
C GLN A 878 32.29 5.25 -20.96
N GLN A 879 32.99 5.16 -19.78
CA GLN A 879 33.76 4.22 -18.91
C GLN A 879 33.82 4.71 -17.39
N GLN A 880 34.79 4.29 -16.52
CA GLN A 880 34.91 4.59 -15.03
C GLN A 880 36.32 4.22 -14.43
N PRO A 881 36.66 4.15 -13.09
CA PRO A 881 36.05 4.48 -11.75
C PRO A 881 36.96 5.43 -10.86
N PRO A 882 37.54 5.21 -9.63
CA PRO A 882 37.20 4.51 -8.33
C PRO A 882 37.59 5.17 -6.92
N LEU A 883 36.83 4.87 -5.81
CA LEU A 883 37.25 4.64 -4.36
C LEU A 883 37.93 5.78 -3.48
N LEU A 884 38.25 5.72 -2.14
CA LEU A 884 38.11 4.80 -0.94
C LEU A 884 38.29 5.54 0.47
N SER A 885 38.04 4.85 1.62
CA SER A 885 38.59 4.95 3.03
C SER A 885 38.34 6.16 4.00
N SER A 886 38.64 6.09 5.33
CA SER A 886 37.80 5.50 6.44
C SER A 886 38.37 5.53 7.92
N ASP A 887 37.48 5.51 8.95
CA ASP A 887 37.60 4.97 10.38
C ASP A 887 38.39 5.80 11.46
N GLU A 888 38.41 5.64 12.83
CA GLU A 888 37.57 5.25 14.03
C GLU A 888 38.40 5.54 15.36
N LEU A 889 37.98 5.87 16.63
CA LEU A 889 36.72 6.07 17.44
C LEU A 889 36.94 6.81 18.85
N VAL A 890 35.88 7.43 19.47
CA VAL A 890 35.44 7.34 20.94
C VAL A 890 35.56 8.44 22.08
N SER A 891 34.40 8.82 22.71
CA SER A 891 33.91 9.12 24.15
C SER A 891 34.81 9.62 25.35
N PRO A 892 34.38 9.80 26.67
CA PRO A 892 33.06 9.73 27.41
C PRO A 892 32.76 10.65 28.69
N ARG A 893 31.46 10.73 29.12
CA ARG A 893 30.86 10.97 30.51
C ARG A 893 30.95 12.36 31.22
N ALA A 894 30.12 12.78 32.21
CA ALA A 894 28.68 12.63 32.68
C ALA A 894 28.55 12.96 34.21
N PRO A 895 27.63 13.82 34.82
CA PRO A 895 26.13 13.78 34.74
C PRO A 895 25.35 15.14 35.02
N LEU A 896 24.26 15.18 35.87
CA LEU A 896 23.35 16.33 36.22
C LEU A 896 22.35 16.05 37.39
N PRO A 897 21.91 17.03 38.24
CA PRO A 897 20.85 16.91 39.27
C PRO A 897 19.37 17.15 38.82
N PRO A 898 18.35 16.75 39.62
CA PRO A 898 16.98 16.50 39.11
C PRO A 898 16.00 17.70 39.13
N CYS A 899 15.02 17.65 38.21
CA CYS A 899 13.92 18.62 38.06
C CYS A 899 12.57 18.13 38.67
N THR A 900 11.62 19.04 38.87
CA THR A 900 10.33 18.84 39.57
C THR A 900 9.16 18.36 38.70
N ILE A 901 8.12 17.79 39.31
CA ILE A 901 6.99 17.11 38.63
C ILE A 901 5.64 17.81 38.93
N GLU A 902 4.80 17.98 37.90
CA GLU A 902 3.43 18.52 37.99
C GLU A 902 2.38 17.48 38.45
N THR A 903 1.28 17.93 39.05
CA THR A 903 0.21 17.07 39.60
C THR A 903 -1.10 17.11 38.80
N ASP A 904 -1.46 15.96 38.21
CA ASP A 904 -2.70 15.73 37.43
C ASP A 904 -3.98 15.81 38.32
N SER A 905 -5.06 16.41 37.80
CA SER A 905 -6.27 16.71 38.59
C SER A 905 -7.22 15.51 38.87
N ALA A 906 -8.05 15.64 39.91
CA ALA A 906 -8.75 14.53 40.56
C ALA A 906 -10.09 14.05 39.93
N THR A 907 -10.38 14.39 38.67
CA THR A 907 -11.72 14.16 38.03
C THR A 907 -11.76 13.06 36.97
N MET A 908 -10.65 12.37 36.70
CA MET A 908 -10.55 11.42 35.58
C MET A 908 -11.07 10.01 35.95
N THR A 909 -11.94 9.42 35.13
CA THR A 909 -12.51 8.08 35.42
C THR A 909 -11.50 6.96 35.20
N MET A 910 -11.64 5.83 35.91
CA MET A 910 -10.71 4.69 35.80
C MET A 910 -10.57 4.13 34.38
N LYS A 911 -11.61 4.24 33.53
CA LYS A 911 -11.54 3.84 32.11
C LYS A 911 -10.67 4.80 31.29
N GLN A 912 -10.84 6.10 31.48
CA GLN A 912 -9.98 7.14 30.87
C GLN A 912 -8.54 7.03 31.40
N TRP A 913 -8.37 6.71 32.69
CA TRP A 913 -7.06 6.51 33.31
C TRP A 913 -6.34 5.29 32.73
N HIS A 914 -7.01 4.15 32.58
CA HIS A 914 -6.47 2.98 31.90
C HIS A 914 -6.06 3.28 30.44
N GLN A 915 -6.86 4.09 29.72
CA GLN A 915 -6.52 4.55 28.36
C GLN A 915 -5.31 5.49 28.33
N LYS A 916 -5.22 6.47 29.26
CA LYS A 916 -4.06 7.39 29.39
C LYS A 916 -2.79 6.64 29.82
N ALA A 917 -2.92 5.60 30.63
CA ALA A 917 -1.77 4.80 31.10
C ALA A 917 -1.10 4.00 29.98
N PHE A 918 -1.85 3.48 29.00
CA PHE A 918 -1.28 2.81 27.83
C PHE A 918 -0.41 3.73 26.94
N THR A 919 -0.60 5.05 27.00
CA THR A 919 0.18 6.02 26.21
C THR A 919 1.35 6.64 26.99
N MET A 920 1.60 6.22 28.23
CA MET A 920 2.79 6.60 29.02
C MET A 920 3.92 5.56 28.84
N ARG A 921 5.17 5.94 29.15
CA ARG A 921 6.23 4.96 29.41
C ARG A 921 6.12 4.39 30.83
N SER A 922 6.68 3.21 31.07
CA SER A 922 6.69 2.53 32.38
C SER A 922 7.32 3.38 33.49
N GLU A 923 8.36 4.17 33.20
CA GLU A 923 9.01 4.99 34.22
C GLU A 923 8.08 6.07 34.77
N ARG A 924 7.21 6.62 33.92
CA ARG A 924 6.19 7.60 34.35
C ARG A 924 5.09 6.92 35.16
N LEU A 925 4.74 5.68 34.85
CA LEU A 925 3.80 4.88 35.65
C LEU A 925 4.41 4.53 37.02
N ALA A 926 5.68 4.15 37.08
CA ALA A 926 6.42 3.93 38.32
C ALA A 926 6.47 5.21 39.19
N SER A 927 6.72 6.36 38.58
CA SER A 927 6.66 7.67 39.26
C SER A 927 5.26 7.97 39.82
N ILE A 928 4.21 7.77 39.03
CA ILE A 928 2.82 7.98 39.46
C ILE A 928 2.42 7.02 40.60
N PHE A 929 2.77 5.74 40.51
CA PHE A 929 2.40 4.74 41.52
C PHE A 929 3.24 4.80 42.80
N SER A 930 4.49 5.28 42.73
CA SER A 930 5.30 5.55 43.94
C SER A 930 4.85 6.82 44.68
N GLN A 931 4.26 7.79 43.97
CA GLN A 931 3.62 8.97 44.56
C GLN A 931 2.20 8.67 45.09
N ASP A 932 1.42 7.85 44.38
CA ASP A 932 0.05 7.44 44.73
C ASP A 932 -0.14 5.91 44.58
N PRO A 933 0.25 5.12 45.62
CA PRO A 933 -0.01 3.68 45.64
C PRO A 933 -1.51 3.32 45.72
N GLN A 934 -2.36 4.22 46.22
CA GLN A 934 -3.81 3.96 46.33
C GLN A 934 -4.46 3.86 44.95
N ARG A 935 -3.97 4.63 43.97
CA ARG A 935 -4.35 4.53 42.55
C ARG A 935 -4.05 3.17 41.93
N TRP A 936 -2.94 2.54 42.31
CA TRP A 936 -2.63 1.16 41.92
C TRP A 936 -3.65 0.18 42.49
N HIS A 937 -3.89 0.24 43.82
CA HIS A 937 -4.87 -0.62 44.48
C HIS A 937 -6.29 -0.44 43.90
N ALA A 938 -6.73 0.79 43.65
CA ALA A 938 -8.02 1.09 43.05
C ALA A 938 -8.17 0.54 41.62
N TYR A 939 -7.10 0.60 40.81
CA TYR A 939 -7.09 -0.01 39.48
C TYR A 939 -7.24 -1.53 39.55
N HIS A 940 -6.42 -2.21 40.37
CA HIS A 940 -6.47 -3.67 40.48
C HIS A 940 -7.76 -4.19 41.14
N GLN A 941 -8.31 -3.49 42.12
CA GLN A 941 -9.63 -3.79 42.70
C GLN A 941 -10.75 -3.67 41.65
N THR A 942 -10.72 -2.63 40.82
CA THR A 942 -11.67 -2.46 39.71
C THR A 942 -11.51 -3.57 38.66
N ARG A 943 -10.29 -4.04 38.39
CA ARG A 943 -10.01 -5.18 37.50
C ARG A 943 -10.58 -6.49 38.05
N GLU A 944 -10.35 -6.82 39.32
CA GLU A 944 -10.96 -8.03 39.95
C GLU A 944 -12.50 -7.98 39.90
N GLN A 945 -13.11 -6.79 40.10
CA GLN A 945 -14.57 -6.58 40.03
C GLN A 945 -15.16 -6.56 38.60
N THR A 946 -14.33 -6.57 37.55
CA THR A 946 -14.78 -6.55 36.14
C THR A 946 -14.38 -7.80 35.35
N THR A 947 -13.66 -8.73 35.98
CA THR A 947 -13.14 -9.97 35.35
C THR A 947 -13.91 -11.23 35.82
N HIS A 948 -15.15 -11.06 36.28
CA HIS A 948 -15.91 -12.09 37.03
C HIS A 948 -16.18 -13.42 36.29
N ASP A 949 -16.25 -13.44 34.96
CA ASP A 949 -16.59 -14.65 34.20
C ASP A 949 -15.38 -15.53 33.84
N TYR A 950 -14.17 -14.96 33.74
CA TYR A 950 -12.96 -15.67 33.29
C TYR A 950 -11.68 -14.86 33.57
N ASP A 951 -10.72 -15.44 34.30
CA ASP A 951 -9.39 -14.84 34.49
C ASP A 951 -8.35 -15.49 33.56
N PRO A 952 -7.67 -14.73 32.67
CA PRO A 952 -6.63 -15.26 31.77
C PRO A 952 -5.44 -15.93 32.49
N LEU A 953 -5.21 -15.65 33.77
CA LEU A 953 -4.15 -16.30 34.54
C LEU A 953 -4.47 -17.77 34.90
N ASP A 954 -5.76 -18.14 34.99
CA ASP A 954 -6.20 -19.47 35.46
C ASP A 954 -5.57 -20.62 34.66
N ARG A 955 -5.40 -20.44 33.36
CA ARG A 955 -4.85 -21.47 32.48
C ARG A 955 -3.34 -21.66 32.69
N VAL A 956 -2.59 -20.58 32.94
CA VAL A 956 -1.16 -20.67 33.29
C VAL A 956 -1.01 -21.38 34.63
N VAL A 957 -1.86 -21.05 35.61
CA VAL A 957 -1.93 -21.72 36.92
C VAL A 957 -2.21 -23.22 36.76
N GLN A 958 -3.16 -23.62 35.91
CA GLN A 958 -3.47 -25.03 35.63
C GLN A 958 -2.28 -25.78 35.00
N GLU A 959 -1.63 -25.19 34.00
CA GLU A 959 -0.47 -25.78 33.33
C GLU A 959 0.71 -25.93 34.29
N MET A 960 0.98 -24.92 35.13
CA MET A 960 1.99 -25.00 36.18
C MET A 960 1.67 -26.11 37.21
N LYS A 961 0.42 -26.22 37.67
CA LYS A 961 -0.01 -27.33 38.56
C LYS A 961 0.24 -28.71 37.95
N ALA A 962 0.15 -28.84 36.61
CA ALA A 962 0.39 -30.08 35.89
C ALA A 962 1.88 -30.44 35.66
N LEU A 963 2.83 -29.52 35.88
CA LEU A 963 4.26 -29.75 35.57
C LEU A 963 4.88 -30.88 36.42
N LYS A 964 5.49 -31.85 35.72
CA LYS A 964 6.13 -33.06 36.27
C LYS A 964 7.66 -32.91 36.39
N HIS A 965 8.12 -32.00 37.24
CA HIS A 965 9.55 -31.83 37.58
C HIS A 965 9.87 -32.35 39.00
N ARG A 966 11.18 -32.57 39.28
CA ARG A 966 11.70 -33.09 40.56
C ARG A 966 12.50 -32.07 41.40
N LYS A 967 12.85 -30.91 40.83
CA LYS A 967 13.50 -29.80 41.53
C LYS A 967 12.52 -28.63 41.61
N THR A 968 12.64 -27.81 42.65
CA THR A 968 11.94 -26.52 42.73
C THR A 968 12.35 -25.63 41.54
N LYS A 969 11.40 -24.84 41.05
CA LYS A 969 11.55 -23.91 39.92
C LYS A 969 11.22 -22.49 40.40
N THR A 970 12.16 -21.57 40.24
CA THR A 970 11.98 -20.14 40.51
C THR A 970 11.17 -19.48 39.39
N VAL A 971 10.16 -18.72 39.78
CA VAL A 971 9.14 -18.10 38.94
C VAL A 971 9.11 -16.60 39.20
N ALA A 972 9.12 -15.79 38.15
CA ALA A 972 8.83 -14.37 38.23
C ALA A 972 7.42 -14.10 37.69
N ASP A 973 6.52 -13.64 38.56
CA ASP A 973 5.19 -13.13 38.21
C ASP A 973 5.33 -11.63 37.95
N LEU A 974 5.40 -11.24 36.67
CA LEU A 974 5.71 -9.88 36.22
C LEU A 974 4.40 -9.15 35.88
N GLY A 975 4.12 -8.07 36.61
CA GLY A 975 2.82 -7.42 36.62
C GLY A 975 1.80 -8.26 37.41
N CYS A 976 2.21 -8.74 38.59
CA CYS A 976 1.46 -9.73 39.37
C CYS A 976 0.10 -9.21 39.89
N GLY A 977 -0.13 -7.89 39.87
CA GLY A 977 -1.31 -7.26 40.46
C GLY A 977 -1.50 -7.71 41.90
N THR A 978 -2.71 -8.19 42.23
CA THR A 978 -3.06 -8.75 43.55
C THR A 978 -2.42 -10.13 43.85
N GLY A 979 -1.32 -10.49 43.18
CA GLY A 979 -0.46 -11.64 43.50
C GLY A 979 -1.18 -12.97 43.47
N LYS A 980 -2.10 -13.17 42.51
CA LYS A 980 -2.92 -14.39 42.43
C LYS A 980 -2.08 -15.65 42.20
N LEU A 981 -1.00 -15.57 41.40
CA LEU A 981 -0.12 -16.72 41.15
C LEU A 981 0.51 -17.24 42.45
N ALA A 982 1.02 -16.32 43.28
CA ALA A 982 1.58 -16.64 44.59
C ALA A 982 0.50 -17.14 45.57
N ARG A 983 -0.70 -16.55 45.60
CA ARG A 983 -1.84 -17.05 46.41
C ARG A 983 -2.21 -18.50 46.07
N GLU A 984 -2.19 -18.88 44.79
CA GLU A 984 -2.59 -20.23 44.34
C GLU A 984 -1.46 -21.27 44.32
N LEU A 985 -0.20 -20.86 44.16
CA LEU A 985 0.94 -21.76 43.97
C LEU A 985 2.03 -21.66 45.04
N GLY A 986 2.10 -20.59 45.85
CA GLY A 986 3.17 -20.37 46.84
C GLY A 986 3.20 -21.40 47.98
N SER A 987 2.09 -22.11 48.23
CA SER A 987 2.05 -23.25 49.17
C SER A 987 2.69 -24.54 48.61
N ASN A 988 2.93 -24.60 47.29
CA ASN A 988 3.44 -25.77 46.60
C ASN A 988 4.97 -25.65 46.42
N LYS A 989 5.74 -26.33 47.27
CA LYS A 989 7.22 -26.34 47.34
C LYS A 989 7.98 -26.67 46.04
N LYS A 990 7.25 -27.02 44.97
CA LYS A 990 7.74 -27.08 43.58
C LYS A 990 8.06 -25.71 42.98
N PHE A 991 7.42 -24.64 43.45
CA PHE A 991 7.58 -23.29 42.95
C PHE A 991 8.12 -22.37 44.03
N ASP A 992 9.03 -21.50 43.61
CA ASP A 992 9.60 -20.40 44.36
C ASP A 992 9.18 -19.14 43.59
N ILE A 993 8.25 -18.34 44.14
CA ILE A 993 7.49 -17.36 43.35
C ILE A 993 7.79 -15.95 43.86
N LYS A 994 8.34 -15.13 42.95
CA LYS A 994 8.62 -13.73 43.18
C LYS A 994 7.58 -12.90 42.43
N SER A 995 6.88 -12.03 43.13
CA SER A 995 5.75 -11.26 42.61
C SER A 995 6.11 -9.78 42.45
N LEU A 996 6.30 -9.35 41.20
CA LEU A 996 6.81 -8.02 40.86
C LEU A 996 5.74 -7.19 40.16
N ASP A 997 5.49 -5.99 40.69
CA ASP A 997 4.62 -4.96 40.10
C ASP A 997 5.09 -3.59 40.59
N PHE A 998 4.50 -2.49 40.14
CA PHE A 998 4.90 -1.14 40.57
C PHE A 998 4.70 -0.88 42.08
N VAL A 999 3.88 -1.69 42.76
CA VAL A 999 3.66 -1.65 44.22
C VAL A 999 3.80 -3.06 44.79
N ALA A 1000 4.57 -3.20 45.87
CA ALA A 1000 4.73 -4.48 46.58
C ALA A 1000 3.49 -4.82 47.41
N LEU A 1001 3.15 -6.11 47.50
CA LEU A 1001 2.03 -6.62 48.28
C LEU A 1001 2.43 -6.85 49.76
N PRO A 1002 1.87 -6.11 50.73
CA PRO A 1002 2.27 -6.22 52.14
C PRO A 1002 1.96 -7.58 52.79
N ASP A 1003 1.07 -8.37 52.19
CA ASP A 1003 0.68 -9.71 52.63
C ASP A 1003 1.57 -10.84 52.05
N GLN A 1004 2.52 -10.52 51.16
CA GLN A 1004 3.33 -11.53 50.45
C GLN A 1004 4.85 -11.29 50.64
N PRO A 1005 5.58 -12.17 51.36
CA PRO A 1005 6.99 -11.96 51.67
C PRO A 1005 7.95 -11.84 50.47
N GLU A 1006 7.62 -12.47 49.35
CA GLU A 1006 8.42 -12.46 48.10
C GLU A 1006 7.81 -11.50 47.06
N SER A 1007 7.20 -10.39 47.50
CA SER A 1007 6.68 -9.34 46.62
C SER A 1007 7.56 -8.09 46.60
N TYR A 1008 7.80 -7.54 45.41
CA TYR A 1008 8.77 -6.49 45.16
C TYR A 1008 8.19 -5.36 44.30
N ALA A 1009 8.37 -4.12 44.75
CA ALA A 1009 8.02 -2.92 43.97
C ALA A 1009 9.09 -2.72 42.87
N CYS A 1010 8.68 -2.79 41.60
CA CYS A 1010 9.60 -2.90 40.48
C CYS A 1010 8.99 -2.38 39.16
N ASP A 1011 9.77 -1.60 38.39
CA ASP A 1011 9.48 -1.42 36.97
C ASP A 1011 10.07 -2.61 36.18
N ILE A 1012 9.19 -3.40 35.57
CA ILE A 1012 9.51 -4.62 34.82
C ILE A 1012 10.43 -4.32 33.62
N SER A 1013 10.42 -3.11 33.07
CA SER A 1013 11.29 -2.72 31.96
C SER A 1013 12.77 -2.81 32.31
N ARG A 1014 13.13 -2.71 33.59
CA ARG A 1014 14.52 -2.77 34.09
C ARG A 1014 14.76 -4.04 34.91
N CYS A 1015 13.87 -4.33 35.85
CA CYS A 1015 13.84 -5.56 36.65
C CYS A 1015 15.16 -5.88 37.39
N ASP A 1016 15.91 -4.86 37.82
CA ASP A 1016 17.28 -4.99 38.38
C ASP A 1016 17.34 -5.78 39.71
N ILE A 1017 16.19 -6.04 40.32
CA ILE A 1017 16.01 -6.88 41.53
C ILE A 1017 16.33 -8.36 41.23
N LEU A 1018 16.30 -8.78 39.96
CA LEU A 1018 16.55 -10.16 39.53
C LEU A 1018 17.80 -10.25 38.65
N GLU A 1019 18.70 -11.15 39.02
CA GLU A 1019 19.95 -11.41 38.30
C GLU A 1019 19.72 -12.07 36.93
N ASP A 1020 20.65 -11.85 36.01
CA ASP A 1020 20.64 -12.45 34.67
C ASP A 1020 20.64 -13.98 34.72
N ASN A 1021 19.69 -14.60 34.02
CA ASN A 1021 19.50 -16.06 33.97
C ASN A 1021 19.12 -16.73 35.31
N SER A 1022 18.66 -15.97 36.32
CA SER A 1022 18.26 -16.50 37.64
C SER A 1022 16.87 -17.14 37.70
N VAL A 1023 16.01 -16.91 36.71
CA VAL A 1023 14.59 -17.32 36.71
C VAL A 1023 14.35 -18.49 35.75
N ASN A 1024 13.57 -19.48 36.16
CA ASN A 1024 13.25 -20.62 35.29
C ASN A 1024 11.95 -20.43 34.49
N ILE A 1025 10.99 -19.68 35.03
CA ILE A 1025 9.69 -19.39 34.41
C ILE A 1025 9.34 -17.91 34.66
N ALA A 1026 9.02 -17.16 33.63
CA ALA A 1026 8.46 -15.81 33.74
C ALA A 1026 7.00 -15.83 33.29
N VAL A 1027 6.15 -15.02 33.92
CA VAL A 1027 4.74 -14.88 33.59
C VAL A 1027 4.44 -13.39 33.40
N LEU A 1028 3.81 -13.03 32.27
CA LEU A 1028 3.29 -11.68 31.98
C LEU A 1028 1.79 -11.83 31.64
N CYS A 1029 0.88 -11.34 32.49
CA CYS A 1029 -0.57 -11.52 32.32
C CYS A 1029 -1.36 -10.20 32.32
N LEU A 1030 -1.65 -9.70 31.12
CA LEU A 1030 -2.15 -8.34 30.84
C LEU A 1030 -1.20 -7.24 31.38
N ALA A 1031 0.10 -7.52 31.28
CA ALA A 1031 1.19 -6.82 31.97
C ALA A 1031 2.09 -5.99 31.03
N LEU A 1032 1.91 -6.05 29.71
CA LEU A 1032 2.70 -5.24 28.76
C LEU A 1032 2.21 -3.78 28.73
N TRP A 1033 2.30 -3.06 29.83
CA TRP A 1033 1.82 -1.68 29.93
C TRP A 1033 2.78 -0.66 29.31
N GLY A 1034 2.21 0.45 28.88
CA GLY A 1034 2.94 1.58 28.31
C GLY A 1034 3.49 1.36 26.89
N THR A 1035 4.25 2.36 26.43
CA THR A 1035 4.81 2.45 25.08
C THR A 1035 6.13 1.70 24.91
N ASN A 1036 6.87 1.47 26.00
CA ASN A 1036 8.19 0.81 26.01
C ASN A 1036 8.12 -0.69 26.31
N LEU A 1037 7.08 -1.35 25.80
CA LEU A 1037 6.81 -2.78 26.03
C LEU A 1037 7.89 -3.75 25.52
N GLU A 1038 8.81 -3.28 24.67
CA GLU A 1038 10.00 -4.04 24.26
C GLU A 1038 11.00 -4.18 25.42
N ASP A 1039 11.22 -3.13 26.21
CA ASP A 1039 12.12 -3.14 27.37
C ASP A 1039 11.66 -4.19 28.40
N THR A 1040 10.35 -4.23 28.67
CA THR A 1040 9.67 -5.23 29.50
C THR A 1040 9.95 -6.67 29.04
N LEU A 1041 9.88 -6.92 27.73
CA LEU A 1041 10.17 -8.23 27.15
C LEU A 1041 11.68 -8.55 27.13
N ARG A 1042 12.55 -7.55 26.95
CA ARG A 1042 14.01 -7.68 27.04
C ARG A 1042 14.47 -8.00 28.46
N SER A 1043 13.87 -7.40 29.47
CA SER A 1043 14.14 -7.71 30.88
C SER A 1043 13.59 -9.08 31.28
N ALA A 1044 12.41 -9.49 30.78
CA ALA A 1044 11.96 -10.88 30.91
C ALA A 1044 12.93 -11.88 30.23
N TYR A 1045 13.52 -11.53 29.08
CA TYR A 1045 14.57 -12.34 28.44
C TYR A 1045 15.88 -12.34 29.25
N ARG A 1046 16.26 -11.22 29.87
CA ARG A 1046 17.48 -11.08 30.68
C ARG A 1046 17.46 -12.04 31.88
N ILE A 1047 16.38 -12.00 32.68
CA ILE A 1047 16.26 -12.78 33.92
C ILE A 1047 16.06 -14.28 33.68
N LEU A 1048 15.50 -14.71 32.54
CA LEU A 1048 15.24 -16.12 32.25
C LEU A 1048 16.51 -16.93 31.97
N GLU A 1049 16.55 -18.18 32.44
CA GLU A 1049 17.60 -19.15 32.10
C GLU A 1049 17.54 -19.57 30.61
N THR A 1050 18.62 -20.14 30.09
CA THR A 1050 18.61 -20.85 28.79
C THR A 1050 17.65 -22.03 28.84
N ASN A 1051 16.69 -22.09 27.91
CA ASN A 1051 15.50 -22.96 27.94
C ASN A 1051 14.53 -22.68 29.11
N GLY A 1052 14.59 -21.48 29.70
CA GLY A 1052 13.56 -20.96 30.60
C GLY A 1052 12.28 -20.58 29.83
N VAL A 1053 11.12 -20.71 30.48
CA VAL A 1053 9.81 -20.49 29.86
C VAL A 1053 9.34 -19.06 30.07
N LEU A 1054 8.88 -18.37 29.03
CA LEU A 1054 8.01 -17.20 29.16
C LEU A 1054 6.57 -17.60 28.85
N TYR A 1055 5.67 -17.45 29.84
CA TYR A 1055 4.23 -17.41 29.61
C TYR A 1055 3.80 -15.96 29.40
N LEU A 1056 3.16 -15.67 28.27
CA LEU A 1056 2.65 -14.34 27.94
C LEU A 1056 1.15 -14.45 27.63
N VAL A 1057 0.33 -13.67 28.33
CA VAL A 1057 -1.12 -13.62 28.14
C VAL A 1057 -1.58 -12.18 27.95
N GLU A 1058 -2.16 -11.89 26.77
CA GLU A 1058 -2.53 -10.53 26.34
C GLU A 1058 -3.91 -10.54 25.64
N PRO A 1059 -4.62 -9.40 25.59
CA PRO A 1059 -5.96 -9.33 25.02
C PRO A 1059 -5.92 -9.22 23.49
N THR A 1060 -6.65 -10.08 22.79
CA THR A 1060 -6.63 -10.22 21.32
C THR A 1060 -6.84 -8.90 20.59
N ARG A 1061 -7.79 -8.07 21.08
CA ARG A 1061 -8.14 -6.78 20.49
C ARG A 1061 -6.99 -5.77 20.37
N ARG A 1062 -5.94 -5.90 21.19
CA ARG A 1062 -4.73 -5.05 21.11
C ARG A 1062 -3.85 -5.42 19.92
N TRP A 1063 -3.87 -6.69 19.52
CA TRP A 1063 -2.96 -7.28 18.53
C TRP A 1063 -3.68 -7.69 17.23
N THR A 1064 -5.00 -7.47 17.14
CA THR A 1064 -5.81 -7.58 15.90
C THR A 1064 -6.09 -6.21 15.30
N VAL A 1065 -5.08 -5.63 14.63
CA VAL A 1065 -5.30 -4.52 13.68
C VAL A 1065 -5.69 -5.05 12.29
N ASP A 1066 -5.31 -6.31 11.99
CA ASP A 1066 -5.50 -6.96 10.71
C ASP A 1066 -6.38 -8.22 10.83
N ALA A 1067 -7.33 -8.37 9.90
CA ALA A 1067 -8.24 -9.53 9.82
C ALA A 1067 -7.61 -10.77 9.12
N ARG A 1068 -6.29 -10.95 9.23
CA ARG A 1068 -5.55 -12.11 8.69
C ARG A 1068 -4.47 -12.52 9.68
N GLU A 1069 -4.81 -13.54 10.47
CA GLU A 1069 -4.05 -14.06 11.61
C GLU A 1069 -3.79 -13.02 12.72
N PRO A 1070 -4.51 -13.10 13.85
CA PRO A 1070 -4.17 -12.34 15.04
C PRO A 1070 -2.70 -12.50 15.44
N VAL A 1071 -2.17 -11.49 16.12
CA VAL A 1071 -0.93 -11.53 16.93
C VAL A 1071 0.42 -11.63 16.22
N GLN A 1072 0.52 -11.68 14.89
CA GLN A 1072 1.82 -11.81 14.23
C GLN A 1072 2.83 -10.72 14.65
N SER A 1073 2.39 -9.47 14.87
CA SER A 1073 3.25 -8.38 15.33
C SER A 1073 3.84 -8.58 16.75
N LEU A 1074 3.13 -9.27 17.65
CA LEU A 1074 3.67 -9.64 18.97
C LEU A 1074 4.62 -10.83 18.85
N LEU A 1075 4.30 -11.79 17.98
CA LEU A 1075 5.18 -12.92 17.69
C LEU A 1075 6.51 -12.46 17.08
N ASP A 1076 6.47 -11.55 16.11
CA ASP A 1076 7.66 -10.96 15.48
C ASP A 1076 8.53 -10.25 16.53
N LEU A 1077 7.93 -9.40 17.38
CA LEU A 1077 8.63 -8.68 18.44
C LEU A 1077 9.29 -9.64 19.45
N VAL A 1078 8.52 -10.57 20.02
CA VAL A 1078 9.04 -11.52 21.02
C VAL A 1078 10.12 -12.42 20.40
N THR A 1079 9.96 -12.83 19.14
CA THR A 1079 10.97 -13.62 18.42
C THR A 1079 12.26 -12.80 18.17
N SER A 1080 12.17 -11.53 17.78
CA SER A 1080 13.35 -10.67 17.54
C SER A 1080 14.21 -10.42 18.78
N ILE A 1081 13.66 -10.58 19.98
CA ILE A 1081 14.39 -10.48 21.26
C ILE A 1081 15.24 -11.75 21.50
N GLY A 1082 14.87 -12.89 20.89
CA GLY A 1082 15.58 -14.18 20.98
C GLY A 1082 14.77 -15.32 21.60
N PHE A 1083 13.45 -15.17 21.72
CA PHE A 1083 12.55 -16.24 22.13
C PHE A 1083 12.09 -17.10 20.95
N GLN A 1084 11.70 -18.35 21.22
CA GLN A 1084 11.04 -19.23 20.24
C GLN A 1084 9.66 -19.67 20.76
N VAL A 1085 8.64 -19.59 19.89
CA VAL A 1085 7.26 -20.04 20.21
C VAL A 1085 7.22 -21.55 20.44
N VAL A 1086 6.53 -21.97 21.49
CA VAL A 1086 6.31 -23.40 21.85
C VAL A 1086 4.85 -23.78 21.62
N THR A 1087 3.93 -22.98 22.15
CA THR A 1087 2.48 -23.10 21.91
C THR A 1087 1.83 -21.73 21.86
N SER A 1088 0.71 -21.65 21.13
CA SER A 1088 -0.20 -20.51 21.06
C SER A 1088 -1.63 -21.02 21.19
N GLU A 1089 -2.37 -20.50 22.17
CA GLU A 1089 -3.75 -20.91 22.46
C GLU A 1089 -4.64 -19.66 22.63
N PHE A 1090 -5.75 -19.61 21.90
CA PHE A 1090 -6.83 -18.66 22.17
C PHE A 1090 -7.59 -19.05 23.45
N GLN A 1091 -8.14 -18.06 24.15
CA GLN A 1091 -8.81 -18.23 25.43
C GLN A 1091 -10.11 -17.41 25.50
N ALA A 1092 -11.13 -18.03 26.11
CA ALA A 1092 -12.44 -17.46 26.39
C ALA A 1092 -13.05 -16.73 25.18
N ASP A 1093 -13.46 -17.49 24.15
CA ASP A 1093 -14.12 -16.97 22.95
C ASP A 1093 -13.24 -15.95 22.21
N ASP A 1094 -11.98 -16.35 21.96
CA ASP A 1094 -10.92 -15.58 21.31
C ASP A 1094 -10.61 -14.20 21.92
N ARG A 1095 -11.06 -13.92 23.16
CA ARG A 1095 -10.83 -12.64 23.87
C ARG A 1095 -9.38 -12.43 24.29
N PHE A 1096 -8.69 -13.51 24.66
CA PHE A 1096 -7.30 -13.50 25.11
C PHE A 1096 -6.46 -14.54 24.36
N LEU A 1097 -5.14 -14.35 24.38
CA LEU A 1097 -4.16 -15.24 23.78
C LEU A 1097 -3.11 -15.60 24.80
N LYS A 1098 -2.84 -16.90 24.98
CA LYS A 1098 -1.74 -17.42 25.80
C LYS A 1098 -0.68 -18.02 24.90
N PHE A 1099 0.52 -17.48 24.99
CA PHE A 1099 1.73 -18.05 24.40
C PHE A 1099 2.61 -18.66 25.48
N ALA A 1100 3.28 -19.75 25.13
CA ALA A 1100 4.47 -20.21 25.83
C ALA A 1100 5.67 -20.09 24.87
N PHE A 1101 6.75 -19.46 25.32
CA PHE A 1101 8.01 -19.33 24.60
C PHE A 1101 9.17 -19.94 25.40
N PHE A 1102 10.23 -20.37 24.72
CA PHE A 1102 11.54 -20.68 25.34
C PHE A 1102 12.59 -19.64 24.98
N LYS A 1103 13.47 -19.30 25.93
CA LYS A 1103 14.71 -18.54 25.67
C LYS A 1103 15.76 -19.42 24.99
N LEU A 1104 16.15 -19.06 23.77
CA LEU A 1104 17.25 -19.72 23.05
C LEU A 1104 18.62 -19.25 23.54
N LEU A 1105 19.61 -20.14 23.41
CA LEU A 1105 21.02 -19.74 23.34
C LEU A 1105 21.22 -18.84 22.12
N LYS A 1106 21.75 -17.64 22.33
CA LYS A 1106 22.39 -16.90 21.24
C LYS A 1106 23.65 -17.66 20.87
N ASN A 1107 23.74 -18.11 19.61
CA ASN A 1107 25.03 -18.46 19.02
C ASN A 1107 25.87 -17.18 18.99
N ALA A 1108 27.12 -17.28 19.42
CA ALA A 1108 28.10 -16.19 19.41
C ALA A 1108 28.69 -15.98 18.00
#